data_AF-A0A966C0N9-F1
#
_entry.id   AF-A0A966C0N9-F1
#
_cell.length_a   1.000
_cell.length_b   1.000
_cell.length_c   1.000
_cell.angle_alpha   90.00
_cell.angle_beta   90.00
_cell.angle_gamma   90.00
#
_symmetry.space_group_name_H-M   'P 1'
#
loop_
_entity.id
_entity.type
_entity.pdbx_description
1 polymer ?
#
loop_
_entity_poly.entity_id
_entity_poly.type
_entity_poly.pdbx_seq_one_letter_code
_entity_poly.pdbx_strand_id
1 'polypeptide(L)'
;MTTTGKDTLGTRSTLTVNGTDYAYYSLAKAAEKLGNIDKLPYTLKVLLENMLRFEDGGFTVDAKDAQAVVDWQKEAKSPAEIQYRPARVLMQDFTGVPAVVDLAAMRDGIKALGGNAEQINPQVPVHLVIDHSVMVDEFGTPQAFEHNVELEYQRNMERYEFLKWGSKAFDNFQVVPPGTGICHQVNLENIAKAVWSSKDADGQLVAYPDTCVGTDSHTTMINGLGVLGWGVGGIEAEAAMLGQPVSMLIPEVVGFKLSGKLAEGITATDLVLTCVQMLRHVGVVGSFVEFYGPGLKELSLADRATIANMAPEYGATCGYFPIDEKTLEYLELTGRSAQDIALTEAYAREQGFWRYDETTKDAIYTKTLELDISTVVPSLSGPKLPQQRVSMAELDEGFNRDLKEVFGVDDDGKRVDVDGSDQGFAHGDVAIAAITSCTNTSNPTVLIAAGLVARKARERGLQRKPWVKSSLAPGSQVVTDYLDKAGLSEDLNYLGFNLVGYGCTTCIGNSGPLPAPISKAINDHDIVAASVLSGNRNFEGRVSQDVRANYLASPPLVVAYALKGTVREDMYETPIGQGKDGEDVFLKDIWPTNAEVTDMVNSFVNREMFMSRYANVYDGDAQWRAIDVTGGATYQWRAGSTYVANPPYFDGMTMTPEPISDIIEAKTLALLGDSITTDHISPAGAIKEDSPAGEYLKNHQVSKADFNSYGSRRGNHEVMMRGTFANIRIKNEMADGKEGGYTKYNGQIMPIYDAAMRHKADGTPLVVIAGEQYGTGSSRDWAAKGTNLLGVRAVIVESYERIHRSNLVGMGVLPLQFGEGTDREILSLDGSESFTIKGVATLKPLQEVEVEMTRADGTQSTFQTICRIDTANEMEYFLNGGILQYVLRNLAKG
;
A
#
# COMPACT_ATOMS: atom_id res chain seq x y z
N MET A 1 -19.55 -19.25 -0.46
CA MET A 1 -19.99 -19.79 -1.76
C MET A 1 -19.49 -18.84 -2.82
N THR A 2 -19.02 -19.33 -3.97
CA THR A 2 -18.56 -18.50 -5.08
C THR A 2 -19.69 -18.33 -6.09
N THR A 3 -19.97 -17.09 -6.49
CA THR A 3 -20.90 -16.82 -7.58
C THR A 3 -20.30 -17.28 -8.92
N THR A 4 -21.12 -17.90 -9.76
CA THR A 4 -20.75 -18.34 -11.11
C THR A 4 -21.78 -17.86 -12.13
N GLY A 5 -21.33 -17.60 -13.36
CA GLY A 5 -22.13 -17.13 -14.47
C GLY A 5 -22.94 -18.22 -15.18
N LYS A 6 -23.46 -17.88 -16.37
CA LYS A 6 -24.33 -18.71 -17.21
C LYS A 6 -23.58 -19.67 -18.14
N ASP A 7 -22.28 -19.48 -18.32
CA ASP A 7 -21.42 -20.29 -19.20
C ASP A 7 -21.99 -20.44 -20.63
N THR A 8 -22.42 -19.33 -21.25
CA THR A 8 -22.96 -19.38 -22.63
C THR A 8 -21.92 -19.85 -23.65
N LEU A 9 -20.63 -19.69 -23.32
CA LEU A 9 -19.49 -20.21 -24.07
C LEU A 9 -19.18 -21.68 -23.77
N GLY A 10 -19.95 -22.41 -22.95
CA GLY A 10 -19.80 -23.85 -22.72
C GLY A 10 -18.37 -24.28 -22.34
N THR A 11 -17.71 -23.48 -21.53
CA THR A 11 -16.32 -23.65 -21.08
C THR A 11 -16.23 -24.43 -19.78
N ARG A 12 -17.32 -24.52 -19.01
CA ARG A 12 -17.35 -25.27 -17.75
C ARG A 12 -17.00 -26.74 -17.99
N SER A 13 -16.07 -27.24 -17.21
CA SER A 13 -15.46 -28.56 -17.30
C SER A 13 -15.18 -29.11 -15.90
N THR A 14 -14.74 -30.37 -15.81
CA THR A 14 -14.43 -31.02 -14.53
C THR A 14 -12.98 -31.49 -14.52
N LEU A 15 -12.27 -31.15 -13.45
CA LEU A 15 -10.92 -31.58 -13.14
C LEU A 15 -10.95 -32.45 -11.88
N THR A 16 -10.44 -33.68 -11.97
CA THR A 16 -10.36 -34.59 -10.82
C THR A 16 -8.95 -34.59 -10.24
N VAL A 17 -8.79 -34.21 -8.97
CA VAL A 17 -7.50 -34.17 -8.26
C VAL A 17 -7.62 -34.98 -6.98
N ASN A 18 -6.81 -36.06 -6.88
CA ASN A 18 -6.83 -37.00 -5.74
C ASN A 18 -8.23 -37.53 -5.40
N GLY A 19 -9.05 -37.80 -6.42
CA GLY A 19 -10.42 -38.30 -6.24
C GLY A 19 -11.45 -37.24 -5.81
N THR A 20 -11.08 -35.96 -5.75
CA THR A 20 -12.02 -34.84 -5.59
C THR A 20 -12.27 -34.20 -6.94
N ASP A 21 -13.54 -34.04 -7.30
CA ASP A 21 -13.96 -33.37 -8.53
C ASP A 21 -14.12 -31.87 -8.30
N TYR A 22 -13.51 -31.08 -9.19
CA TYR A 22 -13.60 -29.63 -9.23
C TYR A 22 -14.18 -29.21 -10.57
N ALA A 23 -15.29 -28.47 -10.57
CA ALA A 23 -15.68 -27.72 -11.74
C ALA A 23 -14.66 -26.59 -11.99
N TYR A 24 -14.44 -26.23 -13.25
CA TYR A 24 -13.61 -25.09 -13.64
C TYR A 24 -13.99 -24.57 -15.03
N TYR A 25 -13.55 -23.36 -15.38
CA TYR A 25 -13.84 -22.73 -16.67
C TYR A 25 -12.64 -22.87 -17.60
N SER A 26 -12.69 -23.81 -18.54
CA SER A 26 -11.53 -24.24 -19.35
C SER A 26 -11.12 -23.16 -20.36
N LEU A 27 -9.88 -22.68 -20.23
CA LEU A 27 -9.26 -21.76 -21.19
C LEU A 27 -9.02 -22.42 -22.55
N ALA A 28 -8.75 -23.73 -22.58
CA ALA A 28 -8.61 -24.47 -23.85
C ALA A 28 -9.92 -24.48 -24.65
N LYS A 29 -11.06 -24.77 -24.00
CA LYS A 29 -12.38 -24.67 -24.65
C LYS A 29 -12.75 -23.24 -25.04
N ALA A 30 -12.34 -22.25 -24.25
CA ALA A 30 -12.52 -20.85 -24.63
C ALA A 30 -11.73 -20.53 -25.91
N ALA A 31 -10.50 -21.03 -26.03
CA ALA A 31 -9.66 -20.79 -27.20
C ALA A 31 -10.23 -21.40 -28.50
N GLU A 32 -10.93 -22.53 -28.42
CA GLU A 32 -11.65 -23.12 -29.56
C GLU A 32 -12.74 -22.19 -30.12
N LYS A 33 -13.29 -21.31 -29.28
CA LYS A 33 -14.41 -20.42 -29.63
C LYS A 33 -13.97 -18.98 -29.91
N LEU A 34 -13.03 -18.47 -29.12
CA LEU A 34 -12.59 -17.07 -29.13
C LEU A 34 -11.28 -16.85 -29.90
N GLY A 35 -10.52 -17.93 -30.18
CA GLY A 35 -9.23 -17.88 -30.86
C GLY A 35 -8.05 -18.24 -29.95
N ASN A 36 -6.86 -18.34 -30.56
CA ASN A 36 -5.65 -18.80 -29.88
C ASN A 36 -5.22 -17.86 -28.72
N ILE A 37 -4.86 -18.44 -27.57
CA ILE A 37 -4.40 -17.75 -26.36
C ILE A 37 -2.98 -18.14 -25.94
N ASP A 38 -2.25 -18.91 -26.75
CA ASP A 38 -0.90 -19.41 -26.44
C ASP A 38 0.10 -18.31 -26.06
N LYS A 39 -0.04 -17.12 -26.66
CA LYS A 39 0.85 -15.98 -26.47
C LYS A 39 0.21 -14.87 -25.61
N LEU A 40 -0.93 -15.15 -24.99
CA LEU A 40 -1.56 -14.22 -24.07
C LEU A 40 -0.75 -14.19 -22.77
N PRO A 41 -0.40 -13.00 -22.22
CA PRO A 41 0.24 -12.88 -20.92
C PRO A 41 -0.50 -13.66 -19.83
N TYR A 42 0.23 -14.22 -18.88
CA TYR A 42 -0.37 -15.02 -17.79
C TYR A 42 -1.39 -14.22 -17.00
N THR A 43 -1.09 -12.94 -16.73
CA THR A 43 -2.01 -12.01 -16.09
C THR A 43 -3.33 -11.84 -16.86
N LEU A 44 -3.28 -11.75 -18.19
CA LEU A 44 -4.48 -11.65 -19.02
C LEU A 44 -5.24 -12.99 -19.14
N LYS A 45 -4.55 -14.14 -19.04
CA LYS A 45 -5.22 -15.45 -18.90
C LYS A 45 -6.02 -15.54 -17.59
N VAL A 46 -5.52 -14.96 -16.50
CA VAL A 46 -6.27 -14.86 -15.22
C VAL A 46 -7.52 -13.99 -15.39
N LEU A 47 -7.40 -12.84 -16.07
CA LEU A 47 -8.57 -12.00 -16.39
C LEU A 47 -9.56 -12.71 -17.32
N LEU A 48 -9.07 -13.49 -18.30
CA LEU A 48 -9.93 -14.29 -19.18
C LEU A 48 -10.71 -15.34 -18.40
N GLU A 49 -10.07 -16.08 -17.49
CA GLU A 49 -10.77 -17.01 -16.58
C GLU A 49 -11.88 -16.29 -15.79
N ASN A 50 -11.58 -15.09 -15.29
CA ASN A 50 -12.54 -14.29 -14.56
C ASN A 50 -13.77 -13.94 -15.41
N MET A 51 -13.56 -13.50 -16.65
CA MET A 51 -14.66 -13.19 -17.58
C MET A 51 -15.51 -14.43 -17.86
N LEU A 52 -14.88 -15.59 -18.09
CA LEU A 52 -15.60 -16.84 -18.35
C LEU A 52 -16.43 -17.30 -17.15
N ARG A 53 -15.85 -17.24 -15.94
CA ARG A 53 -16.52 -17.67 -14.71
C ARG A 53 -17.68 -16.76 -14.33
N PHE A 54 -17.64 -15.48 -14.67
CA PHE A 54 -18.65 -14.49 -14.31
C PHE A 54 -19.55 -14.03 -15.47
N GLU A 55 -19.43 -14.60 -16.67
CA GLU A 55 -20.29 -14.28 -17.82
C GLU A 55 -21.77 -14.48 -17.47
N ASP A 56 -22.55 -13.40 -17.46
CA ASP A 56 -23.92 -13.38 -16.92
C ASP A 56 -24.98 -12.99 -17.98
N GLY A 57 -24.65 -13.12 -19.26
CA GLY A 57 -25.48 -12.72 -20.39
C GLY A 57 -25.45 -11.23 -20.66
N GLY A 58 -24.37 -10.55 -20.28
CA GLY A 58 -24.15 -9.13 -20.48
C GLY A 58 -24.87 -8.21 -19.49
N PHE A 59 -25.23 -8.71 -18.30
CA PHE A 59 -25.65 -7.85 -17.19
C PHE A 59 -24.46 -7.07 -16.63
N THR A 60 -23.37 -7.78 -16.34
CA THR A 60 -22.06 -7.19 -16.05
C THR A 60 -20.94 -7.74 -16.91
N VAL A 61 -21.02 -9.00 -17.36
CA VAL A 61 -19.99 -9.63 -18.20
C VAL A 61 -20.67 -10.37 -19.35
N ASP A 62 -20.22 -10.10 -20.56
CA ASP A 62 -20.68 -10.70 -21.81
C ASP A 62 -19.53 -11.47 -22.49
N ALA A 63 -19.86 -12.38 -23.41
CA ALA A 63 -18.89 -13.13 -24.20
C ALA A 63 -17.93 -12.22 -25.00
N LYS A 64 -18.38 -11.01 -25.38
CA LYS A 64 -17.53 -10.02 -26.05
C LYS A 64 -16.39 -9.51 -25.17
N ASP A 65 -16.57 -9.51 -23.85
CA ASP A 65 -15.55 -9.03 -22.90
C ASP A 65 -14.42 -10.06 -22.83
N ALA A 66 -14.76 -11.35 -22.80
CA ALA A 66 -13.80 -12.44 -22.96
C ALA A 66 -13.10 -12.38 -24.33
N GLN A 67 -13.84 -12.12 -25.42
CA GLN A 67 -13.26 -11.93 -26.75
C GLN A 67 -12.27 -10.76 -26.79
N ALA A 68 -12.57 -9.65 -26.13
CA ALA A 68 -11.70 -8.48 -26.07
C ALA A 68 -10.36 -8.77 -25.38
N VAL A 69 -10.35 -9.64 -24.36
CA VAL A 69 -9.12 -10.11 -23.71
C VAL A 69 -8.28 -10.97 -24.68
N VAL A 70 -8.90 -11.85 -25.47
CA VAL A 70 -8.18 -12.65 -26.48
C VAL A 70 -7.62 -11.76 -27.60
N ASP A 71 -8.44 -10.81 -28.06
CA ASP A 71 -8.13 -9.87 -29.14
C ASP A 71 -7.01 -8.87 -28.79
N TRP A 72 -6.75 -8.66 -27.50
CA TRP A 72 -5.61 -7.86 -27.03
C TRP A 72 -4.29 -8.27 -27.68
N GLN A 73 -4.09 -9.57 -27.98
CA GLN A 73 -2.86 -10.07 -28.63
C GLN A 73 -2.63 -9.54 -30.05
N LYS A 74 -3.65 -8.99 -30.70
CA LYS A 74 -3.54 -8.44 -32.07
C LYS A 74 -2.65 -7.21 -32.09
N GLU A 75 -2.79 -6.34 -31.09
CA GLU A 75 -2.13 -5.04 -31.02
C GLU A 75 -1.29 -4.85 -29.74
N ALA A 76 -1.28 -5.84 -28.84
CA ALA A 76 -0.72 -5.77 -27.49
C ALA A 76 -1.26 -4.61 -26.64
N LYS A 77 -2.51 -4.23 -26.89
CA LYS A 77 -3.27 -3.19 -26.19
C LYS A 77 -4.76 -3.37 -26.48
N SER A 78 -5.63 -2.84 -25.62
CA SER A 78 -7.07 -2.81 -25.86
C SER A 78 -7.71 -1.61 -25.16
N PRO A 79 -8.63 -0.89 -25.83
CA PRO A 79 -9.42 0.16 -25.20
C PRO A 79 -10.67 -0.39 -24.49
N ALA A 80 -10.88 -1.71 -24.49
CA ALA A 80 -12.08 -2.31 -23.93
C ALA A 80 -12.09 -2.25 -22.40
N GLU A 81 -13.28 -2.06 -21.85
CA GLU A 81 -13.58 -2.16 -20.42
C GLU A 81 -14.00 -3.58 -20.07
N ILE A 82 -13.58 -4.07 -18.90
CA ILE A 82 -14.00 -5.35 -18.32
C ILE A 82 -14.47 -5.18 -16.86
N GLN A 83 -15.29 -6.12 -16.39
CA GLN A 83 -15.84 -6.15 -15.04
C GLN A 83 -15.21 -7.28 -14.23
N TYR A 84 -14.10 -6.98 -13.55
CA TYR A 84 -13.31 -7.95 -12.82
C TYR A 84 -13.84 -8.18 -11.39
N ARG A 85 -13.95 -9.44 -10.96
CA ARG A 85 -14.34 -9.80 -9.59
C ARG A 85 -13.21 -10.54 -8.86
N PRO A 86 -12.66 -9.98 -7.77
CA PRO A 86 -11.59 -10.66 -7.03
C PRO A 86 -12.10 -11.89 -6.28
N ALA A 87 -11.23 -12.88 -6.08
CA ALA A 87 -11.56 -14.04 -5.26
C ALA A 87 -11.71 -13.70 -3.77
N ARG A 88 -11.02 -12.65 -3.30
CA ARG A 88 -10.99 -12.19 -1.89
C ARG A 88 -10.50 -10.75 -1.75
N VAL A 89 -10.68 -10.21 -0.55
CA VAL A 89 -10.19 -8.88 -0.14
C VAL A 89 -9.21 -9.00 1.03
N LEU A 90 -8.08 -8.30 0.96
CA LEU A 90 -7.13 -8.14 2.07
C LEU A 90 -7.19 -6.73 2.65
N MET A 91 -7.17 -6.60 3.96
CA MET A 91 -7.24 -5.31 4.65
C MET A 91 -6.23 -5.25 5.80
N GLN A 92 -5.92 -4.02 6.21
CA GLN A 92 -5.14 -3.71 7.39
C GLN A 92 -5.89 -2.71 8.28
N ASP A 93 -5.56 -2.54 9.55
CA ASP A 93 -6.41 -1.83 10.52
C ASP A 93 -6.60 -0.32 10.29
N PHE A 94 -5.63 0.41 9.72
CA PHE A 94 -5.81 1.83 9.36
C PHE A 94 -6.81 2.04 8.22
N THR A 95 -6.95 1.11 7.27
CA THR A 95 -7.98 1.20 6.21
C THR A 95 -9.18 0.30 6.49
N GLY A 96 -9.03 -0.66 7.38
CA GLY A 96 -10.07 -1.58 7.80
C GLY A 96 -11.05 -0.98 8.80
N VAL A 97 -10.57 -0.15 9.74
CA VAL A 97 -11.48 0.61 10.63
C VAL A 97 -12.48 1.46 9.83
N PRO A 98 -12.07 2.37 8.91
CA PRO A 98 -13.04 3.15 8.15
C PRO A 98 -13.96 2.28 7.28
N ALA A 99 -13.48 1.17 6.73
CA ALA A 99 -14.32 0.29 5.94
C ALA A 99 -15.38 -0.45 6.77
N VAL A 100 -15.04 -0.91 7.99
CA VAL A 100 -16.03 -1.48 8.91
C VAL A 100 -17.01 -0.40 9.40
N VAL A 101 -16.55 0.86 9.54
CA VAL A 101 -17.44 2.01 9.79
C VAL A 101 -18.41 2.22 8.64
N ASP A 102 -17.95 2.16 7.41
CA ASP A 102 -18.80 2.32 6.22
C ASP A 102 -19.82 1.20 6.11
N LEU A 103 -19.43 -0.06 6.31
CA LEU A 103 -20.38 -1.19 6.36
C LEU A 103 -21.41 -1.02 7.49
N ALA A 104 -20.99 -0.57 8.67
CA ALA A 104 -21.90 -0.31 9.79
C ALA A 104 -22.89 0.84 9.46
N ALA A 105 -22.40 1.92 8.86
CA ALA A 105 -23.21 3.05 8.42
C ALA A 105 -24.16 2.67 7.28
N MET A 106 -23.73 1.80 6.36
CA MET A 106 -24.59 1.23 5.31
C MET A 106 -25.70 0.37 5.91
N ARG A 107 -25.46 -0.37 7.00
CA ARG A 107 -26.52 -1.11 7.70
C ARG A 107 -27.57 -0.19 8.33
N ASP A 108 -27.17 0.98 8.80
CA ASP A 108 -28.12 2.00 9.26
C ASP A 108 -28.85 2.66 8.08
N GLY A 109 -28.13 2.97 7.00
CA GLY A 109 -28.69 3.55 5.78
C GLY A 109 -29.71 2.64 5.09
N ILE A 110 -29.44 1.34 4.93
CA ILE A 110 -30.40 0.41 4.31
C ILE A 110 -31.66 0.27 5.16
N LYS A 111 -31.53 0.30 6.50
CA LYS A 111 -32.68 0.31 7.40
C LYS A 111 -33.51 1.58 7.25
N ALA A 112 -32.86 2.74 7.12
CA ALA A 112 -33.55 4.01 6.87
C ALA A 112 -34.32 4.00 5.52
N LEU A 113 -33.82 3.26 4.52
CA LEU A 113 -34.51 3.00 3.25
C LEU A 113 -35.57 1.89 3.32
N GLY A 114 -35.72 1.20 4.46
CA GLY A 114 -36.70 0.12 4.67
C GLY A 114 -36.23 -1.28 4.25
N GLY A 115 -34.94 -1.47 3.94
CA GLY A 115 -34.34 -2.77 3.60
C GLY A 115 -33.77 -3.54 4.80
N ASN A 116 -33.10 -4.68 4.52
CA ASN A 116 -32.52 -5.55 5.55
C ASN A 116 -31.02 -5.30 5.75
N ALA A 117 -30.62 -5.00 6.99
CA ALA A 117 -29.21 -4.79 7.35
C ALA A 117 -28.31 -5.99 7.08
N GLU A 118 -28.82 -7.22 7.15
CA GLU A 118 -28.03 -8.43 6.89
C GLU A 118 -27.61 -8.59 5.42
N GLN A 119 -28.25 -7.86 4.49
CA GLN A 119 -27.81 -7.81 3.09
C GLN A 119 -26.49 -7.05 2.92
N ILE A 120 -26.14 -6.18 3.87
CA ILE A 120 -24.80 -5.57 3.92
C ILE A 120 -23.87 -6.58 4.60
N ASN A 121 -23.32 -7.46 3.78
CA ASN A 121 -22.37 -8.47 4.20
C ASN A 121 -21.37 -8.81 3.08
N PRO A 122 -20.09 -9.02 3.40
CA PRO A 122 -19.12 -9.52 2.43
C PRO A 122 -19.55 -10.84 1.75
N GLN A 123 -19.53 -10.84 0.41
CA GLN A 123 -19.83 -11.98 -0.46
C GLN A 123 -18.58 -12.80 -0.81
N VAL A 124 -17.39 -12.20 -0.66
CA VAL A 124 -16.09 -12.88 -0.80
C VAL A 124 -15.37 -12.89 0.56
N PRO A 125 -14.41 -13.81 0.77
CA PRO A 125 -13.57 -13.78 1.96
C PRO A 125 -12.87 -12.43 2.12
N VAL A 126 -12.96 -11.86 3.33
CA VAL A 126 -12.25 -10.64 3.73
C VAL A 126 -11.37 -10.97 4.91
N HIS A 127 -10.08 -10.68 4.78
CA HIS A 127 -9.12 -10.85 5.87
C HIS A 127 -8.52 -9.50 6.23
N LEU A 128 -8.80 -9.03 7.44
CA LEU A 128 -8.20 -7.82 8.01
C LEU A 128 -7.08 -8.23 8.97
N VAL A 129 -5.89 -7.65 8.84
CA VAL A 129 -4.77 -7.88 9.76
C VAL A 129 -4.47 -6.59 10.54
N ILE A 130 -4.33 -6.69 11.86
CA ILE A 130 -3.98 -5.54 12.70
C ILE A 130 -2.45 -5.45 12.83
N ASP A 131 -1.85 -4.52 12.10
CA ASP A 131 -0.39 -4.39 11.95
C ASP A 131 0.12 -2.94 11.86
N HIS A 132 -0.77 -1.94 11.74
CA HIS A 132 -0.43 -0.51 11.66
C HIS A 132 -0.54 0.23 13.01
N SER A 133 -0.83 -0.49 14.09
CA SER A 133 -1.11 0.13 15.41
C SER A 133 0.12 0.24 16.31
N VAL A 134 1.00 -0.77 16.30
CA VAL A 134 2.23 -0.77 17.11
C VAL A 134 3.23 0.30 16.63
N MET A 135 3.86 0.95 17.61
CA MET A 135 4.89 1.98 17.41
C MET A 135 6.15 1.58 18.16
N VAL A 136 7.31 2.07 17.68
CA VAL A 136 8.60 1.80 18.33
C VAL A 136 8.87 2.85 19.42
N ASP A 137 8.08 2.84 20.49
CA ASP A 137 8.24 3.75 21.62
C ASP A 137 9.51 3.39 22.43
N GLU A 138 9.67 2.12 22.78
CA GLU A 138 10.85 1.53 23.41
C GLU A 138 11.66 0.75 22.36
N PHE A 139 12.99 0.79 22.47
CA PHE A 139 13.90 0.15 21.50
C PHE A 139 15.25 -0.22 22.12
N GLY A 140 15.96 -1.17 21.50
CA GLY A 140 17.32 -1.55 21.91
C GLY A 140 17.44 -2.17 23.31
N THR A 141 16.31 -2.57 23.92
CA THR A 141 16.25 -3.21 25.23
C THR A 141 15.46 -4.52 25.15
N PRO A 142 15.71 -5.49 26.06
CA PRO A 142 14.91 -6.73 26.13
C PRO A 142 13.42 -6.50 26.41
N GLN A 143 13.04 -5.35 26.98
CA GLN A 143 11.67 -5.00 27.34
C GLN A 143 10.89 -4.32 26.20
N ALA A 144 11.55 -3.99 25.08
CA ALA A 144 10.97 -3.20 24.00
C ALA A 144 9.66 -3.78 23.46
N PHE A 145 9.63 -5.08 23.18
CA PHE A 145 8.42 -5.75 22.70
C PHE A 145 7.24 -5.61 23.66
N GLU A 146 7.43 -5.92 24.94
CA GLU A 146 6.36 -5.91 25.95
C GLU A 146 5.80 -4.49 26.14
N HIS A 147 6.67 -3.49 26.27
CA HIS A 147 6.26 -2.10 26.48
C HIS A 147 5.54 -1.53 25.26
N ASN A 148 6.02 -1.80 24.04
CA ASN A 148 5.36 -1.32 22.83
C ASN A 148 3.97 -1.95 22.64
N VAL A 149 3.81 -3.24 22.95
CA VAL A 149 2.50 -3.92 22.90
C VAL A 149 1.56 -3.38 23.98
N GLU A 150 2.04 -3.11 25.19
CA GLU A 150 1.23 -2.50 26.25
C GLU A 150 0.69 -1.13 25.80
N LEU A 151 1.55 -0.26 25.28
CA LEU A 151 1.16 1.05 24.75
C LEU A 151 0.22 0.94 23.55
N GLU A 152 0.42 -0.06 22.67
CA GLU A 152 -0.47 -0.33 21.55
C GLU A 152 -1.91 -0.59 22.04
N TYR A 153 -2.11 -1.48 23.03
CA TYR A 153 -3.43 -1.75 23.60
C TYR A 153 -4.01 -0.55 24.32
N GLN A 154 -3.22 0.16 25.12
CA GLN A 154 -3.66 1.38 25.82
C GLN A 154 -4.20 2.43 24.84
N ARG A 155 -3.52 2.63 23.70
CA ARG A 155 -3.88 3.65 22.71
C ARG A 155 -5.03 3.23 21.79
N ASN A 156 -5.23 1.93 21.56
CA ASN A 156 -6.09 1.44 20.47
C ASN A 156 -7.28 0.57 20.92
N MET A 157 -7.53 0.43 22.22
CA MET A 157 -8.59 -0.45 22.76
C MET A 157 -9.96 -0.25 22.07
N GLU A 158 -10.41 1.00 21.90
CA GLU A 158 -11.72 1.27 21.24
C GLU A 158 -11.75 0.80 19.77
N ARG A 159 -10.64 0.93 19.04
CA ARG A 159 -10.53 0.44 17.66
C ARG A 159 -10.55 -1.09 17.63
N TYR A 160 -9.93 -1.74 18.60
CA TYR A 160 -9.90 -3.20 18.71
C TYR A 160 -11.26 -3.77 19.11
N GLU A 161 -11.97 -3.14 20.05
CA GLU A 161 -13.38 -3.42 20.33
C GLU A 161 -14.22 -3.35 19.05
N PHE A 162 -14.04 -2.29 18.26
CA PHE A 162 -14.80 -2.09 17.03
C PHE A 162 -14.49 -3.14 15.96
N LEU A 163 -13.22 -3.45 15.71
CA LEU A 163 -12.83 -4.48 14.73
C LEU A 163 -13.26 -5.88 15.19
N LYS A 164 -13.15 -6.18 16.49
CA LYS A 164 -13.62 -7.44 17.06
C LYS A 164 -15.15 -7.57 16.95
N TRP A 165 -15.89 -6.49 17.15
CA TRP A 165 -17.32 -6.44 16.84
C TRP A 165 -17.58 -6.78 15.37
N GLY A 166 -16.85 -6.14 14.44
CA GLY A 166 -16.97 -6.41 13.01
C GLY A 166 -16.77 -7.88 12.65
N SER A 167 -15.76 -8.54 13.24
CA SER A 167 -15.49 -9.97 13.05
C SER A 167 -16.62 -10.91 13.50
N LYS A 168 -17.52 -10.45 14.38
CA LYS A 168 -18.71 -11.19 14.81
C LYS A 168 -19.98 -10.76 14.08
N ALA A 169 -20.02 -9.54 13.54
CA ALA A 169 -21.21 -8.93 12.95
C ALA A 169 -21.36 -9.22 11.45
N PHE A 170 -20.27 -9.58 10.77
CA PHE A 170 -20.24 -9.85 9.33
C PHE A 170 -19.75 -11.28 9.05
N ASP A 171 -20.47 -12.02 8.22
CA ASP A 171 -20.00 -13.30 7.69
C ASP A 171 -18.87 -13.07 6.68
N ASN A 172 -18.01 -14.07 6.49
CA ASN A 172 -16.82 -14.02 5.62
C ASN A 172 -15.79 -12.92 5.99
N PHE A 173 -15.94 -12.27 7.14
CA PHE A 173 -15.02 -11.25 7.62
C PHE A 173 -14.19 -11.78 8.79
N GLN A 174 -12.88 -11.92 8.59
CA GLN A 174 -11.96 -12.41 9.61
C GLN A 174 -10.96 -11.34 9.99
N VAL A 175 -10.65 -11.26 11.29
CA VAL A 175 -9.66 -10.33 11.83
C VAL A 175 -8.50 -11.12 12.42
N VAL A 176 -7.31 -10.93 11.87
CA VAL A 176 -6.05 -11.39 12.47
C VAL A 176 -5.65 -10.37 13.56
N PRO A 177 -5.56 -10.80 14.82
CA PRO A 177 -5.34 -9.89 15.95
C PRO A 177 -3.94 -9.23 15.98
N PRO A 178 -3.75 -8.20 16.82
CA PRO A 178 -2.45 -7.54 16.99
C PRO A 178 -1.34 -8.52 17.39
N GLY A 179 -0.09 -8.22 17.03
CA GLY A 179 1.07 -9.03 17.43
C GLY A 179 1.24 -10.36 16.68
N THR A 180 0.43 -10.61 15.64
CA THR A 180 0.52 -11.83 14.82
C THR A 180 1.51 -11.68 13.66
N GLY A 181 1.49 -10.52 12.98
CA GLY A 181 2.31 -10.26 11.79
C GLY A 181 1.75 -9.13 10.92
N ILE A 182 2.46 -8.83 9.83
CA ILE A 182 2.11 -7.82 8.83
C ILE A 182 1.23 -8.43 7.75
N CYS A 183 0.19 -7.71 7.31
CA CYS A 183 -0.86 -8.17 6.39
C CYS A 183 -0.33 -8.93 5.16
N HIS A 184 0.69 -8.42 4.49
CA HIS A 184 1.25 -9.03 3.27
C HIS A 184 2.04 -10.30 3.54
N GLN A 185 2.76 -10.36 4.66
CA GLN A 185 3.50 -11.57 5.05
C GLN A 185 2.54 -12.65 5.55
N VAL A 186 1.53 -12.30 6.35
CA VAL A 186 0.46 -13.23 6.74
C VAL A 186 -0.33 -13.71 5.51
N ASN A 187 -0.54 -12.84 4.52
CA ASN A 187 -1.17 -13.21 3.25
C ASN A 187 -0.34 -14.27 2.50
N LEU A 188 0.96 -14.03 2.34
CA LEU A 188 1.88 -14.93 1.65
C LEU A 188 2.04 -16.27 2.42
N GLU A 189 2.25 -16.20 3.72
CA GLU A 189 2.60 -17.35 4.57
C GLU A 189 1.40 -18.17 5.04
N ASN A 190 0.15 -17.68 4.93
CA ASN A 190 -1.03 -18.41 5.40
C ASN A 190 -2.27 -18.31 4.50
N ILE A 191 -2.70 -17.11 4.12
CA ILE A 191 -4.04 -16.90 3.51
C ILE A 191 -4.06 -17.38 2.05
N ALA A 192 -3.04 -17.02 1.27
CA ALA A 192 -3.01 -17.29 -0.16
C ALA A 192 -2.79 -18.77 -0.48
N LYS A 193 -3.37 -19.20 -1.60
CA LYS A 193 -3.35 -20.61 -2.03
C LYS A 193 -2.91 -20.83 -3.47
N ALA A 194 -2.62 -19.78 -4.24
CA ALA A 194 -2.43 -19.79 -5.70
C ALA A 194 -3.68 -20.22 -6.50
N VAL A 195 -4.33 -21.32 -6.13
CA VAL A 195 -5.62 -21.75 -6.66
C VAL A 195 -6.61 -21.93 -5.51
N TRP A 196 -7.73 -21.21 -5.56
CA TRP A 196 -8.82 -21.38 -4.61
C TRP A 196 -9.81 -22.41 -5.10
N SER A 197 -10.54 -23.00 -4.15
CA SER A 197 -11.77 -23.70 -4.45
C SER A 197 -12.85 -23.38 -3.44
N SER A 198 -14.09 -23.27 -3.92
CA SER A 198 -15.25 -23.05 -3.07
C SER A 198 -16.52 -23.55 -3.75
N LYS A 199 -17.57 -23.80 -2.97
CA LYS A 199 -18.85 -24.26 -3.52
C LYS A 199 -19.56 -23.14 -4.26
N ASP A 200 -20.08 -23.40 -5.45
CA ASP A 200 -20.95 -22.48 -6.16
C ASP A 200 -22.40 -22.50 -5.67
N ALA A 201 -23.27 -21.76 -6.35
CA ALA A 201 -24.70 -21.69 -6.05
C ALA A 201 -25.43 -23.04 -6.17
N ASP A 202 -24.90 -23.98 -6.97
CA ASP A 202 -25.43 -25.33 -7.13
C ASP A 202 -24.80 -26.34 -6.15
N GLY A 203 -23.90 -25.86 -5.28
CA GLY A 203 -23.21 -26.65 -4.27
C GLY A 203 -22.02 -27.47 -4.80
N GLN A 204 -21.62 -27.30 -6.07
CA GLN A 204 -20.47 -27.95 -6.66
C GLN A 204 -19.19 -27.22 -6.29
N LEU A 205 -18.10 -27.97 -6.03
CA LEU A 205 -16.80 -27.37 -5.75
C LEU A 205 -16.20 -26.84 -7.06
N VAL A 206 -15.89 -25.55 -7.12
CA VAL A 206 -15.31 -24.90 -8.29
C VAL A 206 -13.87 -24.47 -7.97
N ALA A 207 -12.91 -24.81 -8.81
CA ALA A 207 -11.53 -24.33 -8.74
C ALA A 207 -11.32 -23.12 -9.66
N TYR A 208 -10.58 -22.12 -9.16
CA TYR A 208 -10.30 -20.87 -9.88
C TYR A 208 -8.99 -20.23 -9.36
N PRO A 209 -8.33 -19.36 -10.13
CA PRO A 209 -7.11 -18.68 -9.69
C PRO A 209 -7.38 -17.87 -8.42
N ASP A 210 -6.45 -17.90 -7.47
CA ASP A 210 -6.46 -16.92 -6.39
C ASP A 210 -6.25 -15.53 -7.00
N THR A 211 -7.12 -14.58 -6.64
CA THR A 211 -6.96 -13.18 -7.00
C THR A 211 -7.39 -12.29 -5.84
N CYS A 212 -6.70 -11.17 -5.65
CA CYS A 212 -6.86 -10.36 -4.44
C CYS A 212 -6.81 -8.87 -4.75
N VAL A 213 -7.82 -8.12 -4.31
CA VAL A 213 -7.66 -6.67 -4.11
C VAL A 213 -7.42 -6.42 -2.63
N GLY A 214 -6.70 -5.36 -2.29
CA GLY A 214 -6.50 -5.02 -0.89
C GLY A 214 -6.44 -3.53 -0.62
N THR A 215 -6.84 -3.15 0.59
CA THR A 215 -6.84 -1.74 1.04
C THR A 215 -5.46 -1.27 1.49
N ASP A 216 -4.42 -1.81 0.84
CA ASP A 216 -3.01 -1.43 0.96
C ASP A 216 -2.32 -1.58 -0.40
N SER A 217 -1.48 -0.61 -0.77
CA SER A 217 -0.82 -0.58 -2.08
C SER A 217 0.08 -1.79 -2.34
N HIS A 218 0.74 -2.32 -1.30
CA HIS A 218 1.70 -3.43 -1.44
C HIS A 218 1.03 -4.80 -1.41
N THR A 219 -0.31 -4.87 -1.53
CA THR A 219 -1.03 -6.12 -1.82
C THR A 219 -0.44 -6.83 -3.03
N THR A 220 0.23 -6.08 -3.92
CA THR A 220 1.02 -6.59 -5.04
C THR A 220 2.12 -7.58 -4.67
N MET A 221 2.57 -7.61 -3.41
CA MET A 221 3.53 -8.61 -2.93
C MET A 221 3.10 -10.05 -3.22
N ILE A 222 1.79 -10.31 -3.21
CA ILE A 222 1.27 -11.67 -3.41
C ILE A 222 1.46 -12.19 -4.85
N ASN A 223 1.71 -11.31 -5.82
CA ASN A 223 1.95 -11.74 -7.19
C ASN A 223 3.26 -12.53 -7.37
N GLY A 224 4.17 -12.50 -6.38
CA GLY A 224 5.32 -13.41 -6.33
C GLY A 224 4.94 -14.89 -6.22
N LEU A 225 3.70 -15.18 -5.76
CA LEU A 225 3.12 -16.52 -5.62
C LEU A 225 2.26 -16.94 -6.83
N GLY A 226 2.20 -16.14 -7.89
CA GLY A 226 1.29 -16.37 -9.02
C GLY A 226 -0.17 -16.05 -8.71
N VAL A 227 -0.40 -15.15 -7.74
CA VAL A 227 -1.73 -14.64 -7.37
C VAL A 227 -1.88 -13.24 -7.92
N LEU A 228 -2.82 -13.03 -8.84
CA LEU A 228 -3.03 -11.69 -9.40
C LEU A 228 -3.67 -10.78 -8.33
N GLY A 229 -2.94 -9.80 -7.83
CA GLY A 229 -3.48 -8.89 -6.84
C GLY A 229 -2.83 -7.51 -6.74
N TRP A 230 -3.59 -6.53 -6.26
CA TRP A 230 -3.14 -5.14 -6.20
C TRP A 230 -3.89 -4.29 -5.18
N GLY A 231 -3.33 -3.12 -4.89
CA GLY A 231 -3.94 -2.15 -3.98
C GLY A 231 -5.09 -1.37 -4.61
N VAL A 232 -6.16 -1.22 -3.85
CA VAL A 232 -7.35 -0.42 -4.18
C VAL A 232 -7.72 0.48 -2.99
N GLY A 233 -8.59 1.46 -3.23
CA GLY A 233 -9.17 2.25 -2.13
C GLY A 233 -10.10 1.42 -1.24
N GLY A 234 -10.32 1.90 0.01
CA GLY A 234 -11.28 1.29 0.94
C GLY A 234 -12.65 1.10 0.32
N ILE A 235 -13.17 2.18 -0.27
CA ILE A 235 -14.47 2.21 -0.94
C ILE A 235 -14.59 1.20 -2.10
N GLU A 236 -13.55 1.07 -2.93
CA GLU A 236 -13.55 0.10 -4.04
C GLU A 236 -13.50 -1.34 -3.50
N ALA A 237 -12.72 -1.58 -2.44
CA ALA A 237 -12.71 -2.87 -1.75
C ALA A 237 -14.06 -3.20 -1.07
N GLU A 238 -14.76 -2.20 -0.52
CA GLU A 238 -16.11 -2.31 0.06
C GLU A 238 -17.15 -2.68 -1.00
N ALA A 239 -17.11 -2.02 -2.16
CA ALA A 239 -17.97 -2.39 -3.27
C ALA A 239 -17.68 -3.81 -3.76
N ALA A 240 -16.39 -4.17 -3.90
CA ALA A 240 -15.97 -5.50 -4.30
C ALA A 240 -16.41 -6.59 -3.31
N MET A 241 -16.26 -6.35 -2.00
CA MET A 241 -16.74 -7.30 -0.99
C MET A 241 -18.27 -7.42 -1.00
N LEU A 242 -19.01 -6.39 -1.39
CA LEU A 242 -20.48 -6.44 -1.56
C LEU A 242 -20.93 -6.98 -2.94
N GLY A 243 -20.01 -7.57 -3.72
CA GLY A 243 -20.31 -8.27 -4.97
C GLY A 243 -20.28 -7.41 -6.23
N GLN A 244 -19.98 -6.11 -6.11
CA GLN A 244 -19.76 -5.28 -7.31
C GLN A 244 -18.44 -5.67 -7.99
N PRO A 245 -18.42 -5.73 -9.33
CA PRO A 245 -17.16 -5.85 -10.04
C PRO A 245 -16.34 -4.56 -9.92
N VAL A 246 -15.02 -4.74 -9.96
CA VAL A 246 -14.05 -3.67 -10.24
C VAL A 246 -14.05 -3.43 -11.75
N SER A 247 -14.53 -2.27 -12.15
CA SER A 247 -14.49 -1.81 -13.54
C SER A 247 -13.08 -1.34 -13.89
N MET A 248 -12.52 -1.86 -14.98
CA MET A 248 -11.18 -1.48 -15.44
C MET A 248 -11.03 -1.64 -16.95
N LEU A 249 -10.13 -0.87 -17.56
CA LEU A 249 -9.67 -1.14 -18.92
C LEU A 249 -8.78 -2.39 -18.92
N ILE A 250 -8.79 -3.15 -20.01
CA ILE A 250 -7.84 -4.25 -20.21
C ILE A 250 -6.42 -3.65 -20.22
N PRO A 251 -5.54 -4.02 -19.27
CA PRO A 251 -4.28 -3.32 -19.08
C PRO A 251 -3.28 -3.63 -20.20
N GLU A 252 -2.39 -2.67 -20.47
CA GLU A 252 -1.12 -2.98 -21.15
C GLU A 252 -0.26 -3.87 -20.25
N VAL A 253 0.55 -4.74 -20.86
CA VAL A 253 1.42 -5.67 -20.12
C VAL A 253 2.86 -5.49 -20.57
N VAL A 254 3.73 -5.10 -19.63
CA VAL A 254 5.16 -4.93 -19.84
C VAL A 254 5.88 -6.21 -19.41
N GLY A 255 6.55 -6.87 -20.35
CA GLY A 255 7.34 -8.06 -20.05
C GLY A 255 8.73 -7.67 -19.54
N PHE A 256 9.10 -8.11 -18.34
CA PHE A 256 10.44 -7.88 -17.78
C PHE A 256 11.22 -9.19 -17.70
N LYS A 257 12.18 -9.35 -18.62
CA LYS A 257 12.98 -10.56 -18.74
C LYS A 257 14.17 -10.52 -17.80
N LEU A 258 14.26 -11.50 -16.92
CA LEU A 258 15.42 -11.72 -16.06
C LEU A 258 16.26 -12.88 -16.61
N SER A 259 17.57 -12.68 -16.64
CA SER A 259 18.57 -13.67 -17.04
C SER A 259 19.77 -13.64 -16.11
N GLY A 260 20.66 -14.64 -16.19
CA GLY A 260 21.82 -14.73 -15.31
C GLY A 260 21.49 -15.19 -13.90
N LYS A 261 22.45 -15.00 -12.99
CA LYS A 261 22.37 -15.36 -11.56
C LYS A 261 22.98 -14.24 -10.73
N LEU A 262 22.39 -13.96 -9.56
CA LEU A 262 22.93 -12.94 -8.64
C LEU A 262 24.36 -13.29 -8.22
N ALA A 263 25.22 -12.29 -8.17
CA ALA A 263 26.60 -12.45 -7.72
C ALA A 263 26.70 -12.69 -6.20
N GLU A 264 27.89 -13.09 -5.74
CA GLU A 264 28.17 -13.32 -4.31
C GLU A 264 27.86 -12.08 -3.47
N GLY A 265 27.12 -12.27 -2.37
CA GLY A 265 26.79 -11.19 -1.44
C GLY A 265 25.70 -10.22 -1.91
N ILE A 266 25.18 -10.36 -3.13
CA ILE A 266 24.05 -9.56 -3.65
C ILE A 266 22.73 -10.08 -3.10
N THR A 267 21.86 -9.17 -2.69
CA THR A 267 20.57 -9.50 -2.07
C THR A 267 19.39 -9.29 -3.01
N ALA A 268 18.23 -9.87 -2.67
CA ALA A 268 16.97 -9.57 -3.34
C ALA A 268 16.57 -8.09 -3.24
N THR A 269 17.00 -7.41 -2.17
CA THR A 269 16.78 -5.97 -2.00
C THR A 269 17.53 -5.18 -3.08
N ASP A 270 18.79 -5.51 -3.35
CA ASP A 270 19.57 -4.86 -4.40
C ASP A 270 18.92 -5.03 -5.78
N LEU A 271 18.44 -6.24 -6.06
CA LEU A 271 17.73 -6.56 -7.30
C LEU A 271 16.43 -5.75 -7.45
N VAL A 272 15.58 -5.69 -6.41
CA VAL A 272 14.33 -4.92 -6.52
C VAL A 272 14.60 -3.42 -6.68
N LEU A 273 15.60 -2.85 -6.01
CA LEU A 273 15.94 -1.44 -6.18
C LEU A 273 16.41 -1.14 -7.62
N THR A 274 17.16 -2.05 -8.24
CA THR A 274 17.49 -1.98 -9.68
C THR A 274 16.24 -2.05 -10.55
N CYS A 275 15.34 -3.00 -10.29
CA CYS A 275 14.08 -3.11 -11.03
C CYS A 275 13.22 -1.84 -10.91
N VAL A 276 13.12 -1.26 -9.71
CA VAL A 276 12.35 -0.03 -9.46
C VAL A 276 12.91 1.13 -10.30
N GLN A 277 14.23 1.33 -10.28
CA GLN A 277 14.90 2.37 -11.08
C GLN A 277 14.60 2.21 -12.58
N MET A 278 14.74 0.99 -13.12
CA MET A 278 14.53 0.72 -14.55
C MET A 278 13.07 0.89 -14.98
N LEU A 279 12.13 0.31 -14.24
CA LEU A 279 10.71 0.37 -14.58
C LEU A 279 10.14 1.78 -14.43
N ARG A 280 10.64 2.55 -13.45
CA ARG A 280 10.21 3.94 -13.29
C ARG A 280 10.70 4.84 -14.43
N HIS A 281 11.90 4.57 -14.96
CA HIS A 281 12.40 5.26 -16.17
C HIS A 281 11.55 4.96 -17.41
N VAL A 282 11.01 3.74 -17.54
CA VAL A 282 10.15 3.37 -18.68
C VAL A 282 8.75 3.97 -18.60
N GLY A 283 8.25 4.25 -17.39
CA GLY A 283 6.89 4.74 -17.17
C GLY A 283 5.86 3.63 -17.40
N VAL A 284 5.56 2.86 -16.34
CA VAL A 284 4.63 1.72 -16.37
C VAL A 284 3.34 1.98 -15.60
N VAL A 285 2.96 3.24 -15.43
CA VAL A 285 1.75 3.64 -14.71
C VAL A 285 0.51 3.09 -15.40
N GLY A 286 -0.34 2.38 -14.64
CA GLY A 286 -1.57 1.75 -15.15
C GLY A 286 -1.37 0.42 -15.88
N SER A 287 -0.12 0.05 -16.23
CA SER A 287 0.20 -1.23 -16.84
C SER A 287 0.35 -2.35 -15.81
N PHE A 288 0.28 -3.60 -16.26
CA PHE A 288 0.81 -4.76 -15.55
C PHE A 288 2.27 -4.97 -15.93
N VAL A 289 3.09 -5.45 -14.99
CA VAL A 289 4.43 -5.95 -15.27
C VAL A 289 4.44 -7.46 -15.06
N GLU A 290 4.93 -8.21 -16.03
CA GLU A 290 5.04 -9.67 -15.96
C GLU A 290 6.51 -10.08 -16.07
N PHE A 291 7.03 -10.71 -15.02
CA PHE A 291 8.42 -11.16 -14.97
C PHE A 291 8.55 -12.52 -15.66
N TYR A 292 9.56 -12.66 -16.52
CA TYR A 292 9.80 -13.89 -17.27
C TYR A 292 11.31 -14.09 -17.55
N GLY A 293 11.65 -15.16 -18.27
CA GLY A 293 13.03 -15.49 -18.63
C GLY A 293 13.66 -16.56 -17.72
N PRO A 294 14.91 -16.97 -18.03
CA PRO A 294 15.59 -18.05 -17.31
C PRO A 294 16.00 -17.67 -15.88
N GLY A 295 16.20 -16.39 -15.59
CA GLY A 295 16.64 -15.92 -14.27
C GLY A 295 15.64 -16.20 -13.14
N LEU A 296 14.36 -16.38 -13.45
CA LEU A 296 13.32 -16.72 -12.45
C LEU A 296 13.60 -18.05 -11.73
N LYS A 297 14.32 -19.00 -12.37
CA LYS A 297 14.69 -20.28 -11.75
C LYS A 297 15.69 -20.13 -10.62
N GLU A 298 16.48 -19.05 -10.63
CA GLU A 298 17.47 -18.74 -9.61
C GLU A 298 16.88 -17.96 -8.43
N LEU A 299 15.63 -17.47 -8.54
CA LEU A 299 14.97 -16.68 -7.51
C LEU A 299 14.07 -17.56 -6.65
N SER A 300 14.27 -17.50 -5.33
CA SER A 300 13.32 -18.08 -4.37
C SER A 300 11.98 -17.35 -4.43
N LEU A 301 10.93 -17.95 -3.85
CA LEU A 301 9.63 -17.27 -3.82
C LEU A 301 9.66 -15.98 -3.00
N ALA A 302 10.48 -15.93 -1.94
CA ALA A 302 10.64 -14.73 -1.14
C ALA A 302 11.33 -13.60 -1.94
N ASP A 303 12.26 -13.92 -2.83
CA ASP A 303 12.89 -12.93 -3.72
C ASP A 303 11.87 -12.35 -4.71
N ARG A 304 11.02 -13.21 -5.28
CA ARG A 304 9.92 -12.80 -6.17
C ARG A 304 8.92 -11.89 -5.45
N ALA A 305 8.55 -12.25 -4.22
CA ALA A 305 7.66 -11.45 -3.39
C ALA A 305 8.27 -10.09 -3.05
N THR A 306 9.59 -10.03 -2.81
CA THR A 306 10.33 -8.77 -2.59
C THR A 306 10.19 -7.84 -3.81
N ILE A 307 10.34 -8.38 -5.03
CA ILE A 307 10.22 -7.62 -6.28
C ILE A 307 8.77 -7.19 -6.55
N ALA A 308 7.81 -8.10 -6.35
CA ALA A 308 6.38 -7.85 -6.56
C ALA A 308 5.81 -6.83 -5.55
N ASN A 309 6.36 -6.78 -4.33
CA ASN A 309 5.97 -5.84 -3.29
C ASN A 309 6.10 -4.38 -3.77
N MET A 310 7.22 -4.04 -4.42
CA MET A 310 7.54 -2.67 -4.82
C MET A 310 6.85 -2.21 -6.11
N ALA A 311 5.82 -2.91 -6.59
CA ALA A 311 5.06 -2.50 -7.77
C ALA A 311 4.47 -1.09 -7.73
N PRO A 312 3.91 -0.63 -6.59
CA PRO A 312 3.48 0.75 -6.46
C PRO A 312 4.62 1.76 -6.64
N GLU A 313 5.84 1.41 -6.23
CA GLU A 313 7.00 2.30 -6.28
C GLU A 313 7.56 2.46 -7.71
N TYR A 314 7.44 1.45 -8.57
CA TYR A 314 7.66 1.64 -10.02
C TYR A 314 6.39 2.05 -10.80
N GLY A 315 5.23 2.05 -10.14
CA GLY A 315 3.94 2.55 -10.62
C GLY A 315 3.08 1.56 -11.38
N ALA A 316 3.50 0.29 -11.48
CA ALA A 316 2.65 -0.71 -12.10
C ALA A 316 1.46 -1.05 -11.20
N THR A 317 0.36 -1.50 -11.80
CA THR A 317 -0.77 -2.04 -11.02
C THR A 317 -0.37 -3.34 -10.32
N CYS A 318 0.49 -4.17 -10.94
CA CYS A 318 1.08 -5.35 -10.31
C CYS A 318 2.44 -5.71 -10.93
N GLY A 319 3.23 -6.51 -10.21
CA GLY A 319 4.45 -7.16 -10.70
C GLY A 319 4.36 -8.67 -10.58
N TYR A 320 3.99 -9.36 -11.65
CA TYR A 320 3.52 -10.74 -11.64
C TYR A 320 4.59 -11.78 -11.97
N PHE A 321 4.63 -12.84 -11.16
CA PHE A 321 5.45 -14.03 -11.39
C PHE A 321 4.53 -15.24 -11.60
N PRO A 322 4.56 -15.89 -12.77
CA PRO A 322 3.76 -17.09 -13.02
C PRO A 322 4.04 -18.27 -12.06
N ILE A 323 3.07 -19.17 -11.93
CA ILE A 323 3.17 -20.38 -11.08
C ILE A 323 4.23 -21.33 -11.67
N ASP A 324 5.16 -21.80 -10.83
CA ASP A 324 6.15 -22.81 -11.18
C ASP A 324 6.52 -23.69 -9.97
N GLU A 325 7.61 -24.45 -10.07
CA GLU A 325 8.10 -25.32 -9.00
C GLU A 325 8.40 -24.54 -7.70
N LYS A 326 8.90 -23.30 -7.78
CA LYS A 326 9.18 -22.47 -6.59
C LYS A 326 7.90 -22.06 -5.87
N THR A 327 6.79 -21.93 -6.60
CA THR A 327 5.46 -21.76 -5.99
C THR A 327 5.10 -22.97 -5.13
N LEU A 328 5.23 -24.20 -5.67
CA LEU A 328 4.87 -25.41 -4.92
C LEU A 328 5.81 -25.66 -3.73
N GLU A 329 7.12 -25.47 -3.90
CA GLU A 329 8.11 -25.56 -2.81
C GLU A 329 7.73 -24.64 -1.65
N TYR A 330 7.28 -23.41 -1.94
CA TYR A 330 6.88 -22.46 -0.90
C TYR A 330 5.55 -22.83 -0.25
N LEU A 331 4.53 -23.26 -1.01
CA LEU A 331 3.27 -23.73 -0.45
C LEU A 331 3.50 -24.93 0.49
N GLU A 332 4.42 -25.82 0.13
CA GLU A 332 4.85 -26.91 1.00
C GLU A 332 5.60 -26.40 2.24
N LEU A 333 6.59 -25.52 2.09
CA LEU A 333 7.31 -24.94 3.23
C LEU A 333 6.36 -24.26 4.21
N THR A 334 5.37 -23.53 3.71
CA THR A 334 4.45 -22.73 4.54
C THR A 334 3.21 -23.49 5.01
N GLY A 335 3.26 -24.82 4.98
CA GLY A 335 2.26 -25.64 5.67
C GLY A 335 0.95 -25.85 4.91
N ARG A 336 0.83 -25.47 3.63
CA ARG A 336 -0.40 -25.73 2.86
C ARG A 336 -0.67 -27.23 2.74
N SER A 337 -1.94 -27.59 2.59
CA SER A 337 -2.34 -28.99 2.57
C SER A 337 -1.86 -29.68 1.28
N ALA A 338 -1.60 -30.98 1.35
CA ALA A 338 -1.23 -31.75 0.16
C ALA A 338 -2.30 -31.68 -0.95
N GLN A 339 -3.58 -31.51 -0.57
CA GLN A 339 -4.67 -31.33 -1.52
C GLN A 339 -4.61 -29.96 -2.22
N ASP A 340 -4.35 -28.87 -1.49
CA ASP A 340 -4.22 -27.54 -2.08
C ASP A 340 -3.02 -27.49 -3.06
N ILE A 341 -1.91 -28.13 -2.70
CA ILE A 341 -0.71 -28.21 -3.55
C ILE A 341 -1.00 -29.00 -4.82
N ALA A 342 -1.62 -30.18 -4.70
CA ALA A 342 -1.98 -31.02 -5.84
C ALA A 342 -3.00 -30.33 -6.76
N LEU A 343 -4.00 -29.64 -6.18
CA LEU A 343 -4.96 -28.85 -6.95
C LEU A 343 -4.26 -27.71 -7.71
N THR A 344 -3.36 -27.00 -7.04
CA THR A 344 -2.61 -25.88 -7.64
C THR A 344 -1.82 -26.35 -8.86
N GLU A 345 -1.06 -27.43 -8.74
CA GLU A 345 -0.29 -27.97 -9.84
C GLU A 345 -1.20 -28.42 -11.00
N ALA A 346 -2.19 -29.27 -10.71
CA ALA A 346 -3.07 -29.82 -11.74
C ALA A 346 -3.84 -28.72 -12.49
N TYR A 347 -4.40 -27.76 -11.76
CA TYR A 347 -5.14 -26.64 -12.34
C TYR A 347 -4.23 -25.72 -13.14
N ALA A 348 -3.03 -25.39 -12.63
CA ALA A 348 -2.11 -24.50 -13.33
C ALA A 348 -1.62 -25.12 -14.65
N ARG A 349 -1.36 -26.44 -14.69
CA ARG A 349 -1.01 -27.15 -15.93
C ARG A 349 -2.17 -27.18 -16.91
N GLU A 350 -3.36 -27.56 -16.44
CA GLU A 350 -4.57 -27.67 -17.27
C GLU A 350 -4.98 -26.35 -17.93
N GLN A 351 -4.81 -25.22 -17.22
CA GLN A 351 -5.19 -23.89 -17.70
C GLN A 351 -4.06 -23.15 -18.44
N GLY A 352 -2.85 -23.72 -18.51
CA GLY A 352 -1.70 -23.03 -19.09
C GLY A 352 -1.22 -21.84 -18.25
N PHE A 353 -1.35 -21.93 -16.92
CA PHE A 353 -0.76 -21.02 -15.92
C PHE A 353 0.62 -21.49 -15.43
N TRP A 354 0.99 -22.74 -15.68
CA TRP A 354 2.29 -23.31 -15.31
C TRP A 354 3.42 -22.77 -16.19
N ARG A 355 4.47 -22.25 -15.56
CA ARG A 355 5.67 -21.75 -16.24
C ARG A 355 6.70 -22.86 -16.40
N TYR A 356 7.31 -22.93 -17.59
CA TYR A 356 8.31 -23.93 -17.99
C TYR A 356 7.75 -25.33 -18.34
N ASP A 357 6.57 -25.39 -18.93
CA ASP A 357 6.18 -26.55 -19.73
C ASP A 357 6.99 -26.61 -21.06
N GLU A 358 7.19 -27.80 -21.63
CA GLU A 358 7.86 -28.01 -22.93
C GLU A 358 7.18 -27.21 -24.05
N THR A 359 5.89 -26.94 -23.88
CA THR A 359 5.04 -26.20 -24.82
C THR A 359 4.99 -24.69 -24.56
N THR A 360 5.64 -24.19 -23.49
CA THR A 360 5.56 -22.77 -23.07
C THR A 360 6.14 -21.86 -24.13
N LYS A 361 5.31 -20.95 -24.67
CA LYS A 361 5.75 -19.87 -25.55
C LYS A 361 5.86 -18.57 -24.75
N ASP A 362 6.81 -17.73 -25.12
CA ASP A 362 6.85 -16.37 -24.58
C ASP A 362 5.60 -15.60 -25.03
N ALA A 363 4.99 -14.89 -24.10
CA ALA A 363 3.83 -14.06 -24.36
C ALA A 363 4.19 -12.86 -25.24
N ILE A 364 3.19 -12.31 -25.91
CA ILE A 364 3.29 -10.99 -26.55
C ILE A 364 3.10 -9.95 -25.44
N TYR A 365 4.02 -9.00 -25.35
CA TYR A 365 3.97 -7.88 -24.41
C TYR A 365 3.86 -6.57 -25.16
N THR A 366 3.23 -5.56 -24.53
CA THR A 366 3.15 -4.20 -25.05
C THR A 366 4.55 -3.57 -25.18
N LYS A 367 5.38 -3.78 -24.17
CA LYS A 367 6.80 -3.38 -24.12
C LYS A 367 7.61 -4.49 -23.47
N THR A 368 8.90 -4.54 -23.77
CA THR A 368 9.82 -5.48 -23.13
C THR A 368 11.04 -4.77 -22.53
N LEU A 369 11.48 -5.26 -21.37
CA LEU A 369 12.72 -4.90 -20.71
C LEU A 369 13.52 -6.17 -20.45
N GLU A 370 14.84 -6.05 -20.41
CA GLU A 370 15.72 -7.16 -20.05
C GLU A 370 16.73 -6.71 -18.99
N LEU A 371 17.03 -7.58 -18.02
CA LEU A 371 18.08 -7.41 -17.02
C LEU A 371 18.85 -8.73 -16.87
N ASP A 372 20.17 -8.65 -17.04
CA ASP A 372 21.08 -9.68 -16.55
C ASP A 372 21.33 -9.43 -15.06
N ILE A 373 20.78 -10.28 -14.20
CA ILE A 373 20.84 -10.08 -12.75
C ILE A 373 22.26 -10.25 -12.20
N SER A 374 23.22 -10.76 -12.99
CA SER A 374 24.63 -10.80 -12.58
C SER A 374 25.30 -9.43 -12.55
N THR A 375 24.70 -8.41 -13.18
CA THR A 375 25.23 -7.03 -13.17
C THR A 375 24.73 -6.21 -11.98
N VAL A 376 23.86 -6.76 -11.14
CA VAL A 376 23.35 -6.07 -9.95
C VAL A 376 24.49 -5.92 -8.93
N VAL A 377 24.60 -4.73 -8.36
CA VAL A 377 25.60 -4.38 -7.35
C VAL A 377 24.92 -3.94 -6.05
N PRO A 378 25.60 -4.02 -4.88
CA PRO A 378 25.04 -3.55 -3.62
C PRO A 378 24.60 -2.09 -3.72
N SER A 379 23.38 -1.79 -3.29
CA SER A 379 22.81 -0.46 -3.45
C SER A 379 21.81 -0.10 -2.35
N LEU A 380 21.61 1.20 -2.20
CA LEU A 380 20.54 1.79 -1.41
C LEU A 380 19.67 2.65 -2.32
N SER A 381 18.48 3.05 -1.85
CA SER A 381 17.67 4.05 -2.54
C SER A 381 17.33 5.22 -1.62
N GLY A 382 17.60 6.45 -2.06
CA GLY A 382 17.38 7.66 -1.28
C GLY A 382 18.06 8.90 -1.86
N PRO A 383 17.99 10.05 -1.18
CA PRO A 383 17.50 10.21 0.19
C PRO A 383 15.99 10.46 0.33
N LYS A 384 15.23 10.62 -0.77
CA LYS A 384 13.82 11.06 -0.72
C LYS A 384 12.84 10.17 -1.49
N LEU A 385 13.31 9.38 -2.46
CA LEU A 385 12.44 8.60 -3.33
C LEU A 385 12.95 7.16 -3.52
N PRO A 386 12.05 6.15 -3.66
CA PRO A 386 12.45 4.74 -3.82
C PRO A 386 13.22 4.45 -5.12
N GLN A 387 12.95 5.20 -6.18
CA GLN A 387 13.62 5.07 -7.47
C GLN A 387 14.99 5.76 -7.55
N GLN A 388 15.37 6.54 -6.52
CA GLN A 388 16.70 7.16 -6.42
C GLN A 388 17.74 6.14 -5.95
N ARG A 389 17.95 5.08 -6.74
CA ARG A 389 18.97 4.07 -6.46
C ARG A 389 20.37 4.68 -6.58
N VAL A 390 21.18 4.45 -5.56
CA VAL A 390 22.60 4.80 -5.49
C VAL A 390 23.40 3.53 -5.17
N SER A 391 24.49 3.30 -5.92
CA SER A 391 25.37 2.18 -5.59
C SER A 391 26.05 2.42 -4.24
N MET A 392 26.36 1.37 -3.49
CA MET A 392 26.95 1.57 -2.16
C MET A 392 28.32 2.28 -2.23
N ALA A 393 29.04 2.14 -3.34
CA ALA A 393 30.32 2.80 -3.60
C ALA A 393 30.21 4.31 -3.89
N GLU A 394 29.00 4.82 -4.15
CA GLU A 394 28.75 6.23 -4.48
C GLU A 394 27.89 6.93 -3.41
N LEU A 395 27.50 6.23 -2.34
CA LEU A 395 26.54 6.73 -1.36
C LEU A 395 27.09 7.95 -0.61
N ASP A 396 28.34 7.88 -0.15
CA ASP A 396 28.96 8.91 0.68
C ASP A 396 29.25 10.18 -0.12
N GLU A 397 29.87 10.06 -1.29
CA GLU A 397 30.06 11.19 -2.22
C GLU A 397 28.70 11.78 -2.62
N GLY A 398 27.71 10.92 -2.88
CA GLY A 398 26.34 11.31 -3.20
C GLY A 398 25.69 12.12 -2.08
N PHE A 399 25.70 11.62 -0.85
CA PHE A 399 25.12 12.32 0.29
C PHE A 399 25.84 13.65 0.58
N ASN A 400 27.17 13.65 0.55
CA ASN A 400 27.95 14.87 0.81
C ASN A 400 27.66 15.97 -0.24
N ARG A 401 27.40 15.60 -1.50
CA ARG A 401 26.91 16.53 -2.52
C ARG A 401 25.47 16.98 -2.24
N ASP A 402 24.58 16.04 -1.90
CA ASP A 402 23.16 16.29 -1.65
C ASP A 402 22.92 17.22 -0.45
N LEU A 403 23.83 17.28 0.54
CA LEU A 403 23.76 18.27 1.64
C LEU A 403 23.58 19.69 1.09
N LYS A 404 24.35 20.05 0.08
CA LYS A 404 24.25 21.36 -0.56
C LYS A 404 23.13 21.41 -1.60
N GLU A 405 23.10 20.46 -2.52
CA GLU A 405 22.23 20.53 -3.70
C GLU A 405 20.76 20.24 -3.39
N VAL A 406 20.50 19.31 -2.48
CA VAL A 406 19.14 18.82 -2.15
C VAL A 406 18.63 19.42 -0.86
N PHE A 407 19.50 19.61 0.14
CA PHE A 407 19.11 20.09 1.46
C PHE A 407 19.43 21.57 1.73
N GLY A 408 20.23 22.21 0.86
CA GLY A 408 20.58 23.64 1.00
C GLY A 408 21.48 23.96 2.18
N VAL A 409 22.25 22.97 2.66
CA VAL A 409 23.12 23.07 3.83
C VAL A 409 24.58 23.24 3.37
N ASP A 410 25.20 24.35 3.77
CA ASP A 410 26.65 24.52 3.68
C ASP A 410 27.28 23.94 4.96
N ASP A 411 27.71 22.68 4.88
CA ASP A 411 28.27 21.95 6.01
C ASP A 411 29.72 22.34 6.31
N ASP A 412 30.03 22.61 7.58
CA ASP A 412 31.37 22.91 8.08
C ASP A 412 32.09 21.68 8.68
N GLY A 413 31.43 20.52 8.63
CA GLY A 413 31.95 19.22 9.06
C GLY A 413 32.02 19.05 10.58
N LYS A 414 31.47 19.99 11.37
CA LYS A 414 31.53 19.92 12.82
C LYS A 414 30.40 19.06 13.38
N ARG A 415 30.72 18.33 14.46
CA ARG A 415 29.72 17.66 15.30
C ARG A 415 29.22 18.65 16.34
N VAL A 416 27.93 18.63 16.64
CA VAL A 416 27.31 19.41 17.72
C VAL A 416 27.23 18.57 18.98
N ASP A 417 27.27 19.23 20.14
CA ASP A 417 27.16 18.55 21.43
C ASP A 417 25.75 17.95 21.63
N VAL A 418 25.69 16.77 22.23
CA VAL A 418 24.44 16.10 22.59
C VAL A 418 24.40 15.94 24.09
N ASP A 419 23.34 16.45 24.73
CA ASP A 419 23.17 16.38 26.18
C ASP A 419 23.26 14.93 26.69
N GLY A 420 24.21 14.67 27.60
CA GLY A 420 24.43 13.35 28.19
C GLY A 420 25.21 12.36 27.31
N SER A 421 25.86 12.82 26.24
CA SER A 421 26.74 12.01 25.38
C SER A 421 28.12 12.66 25.25
N ASP A 422 29.18 11.86 25.37
CA ASP A 422 30.55 12.29 25.07
C ASP A 422 30.84 12.32 23.55
N GLN A 423 29.87 11.86 22.75
CA GLN A 423 29.93 11.84 21.29
C GLN A 423 28.91 12.84 20.71
N GLY A 424 29.38 13.77 19.89
CA GLY A 424 28.51 14.72 19.20
C GLY A 424 27.76 14.10 18.01
N PHE A 425 26.82 14.87 17.46
CA PHE A 425 25.98 14.50 16.32
C PHE A 425 26.22 15.44 15.13
N ALA A 426 26.15 14.95 13.91
CA ALA A 426 26.42 15.74 12.70
C ALA A 426 25.49 15.35 11.56
N HIS A 427 25.52 16.17 10.50
CA HIS A 427 24.89 15.83 9.22
C HIS A 427 25.30 14.42 8.79
N GLY A 428 24.35 13.65 8.27
CA GLY A 428 24.55 12.29 7.76
C GLY A 428 24.77 11.20 8.82
N ASP A 429 24.79 11.52 10.11
CA ASP A 429 24.71 10.49 11.14
C ASP A 429 23.38 9.72 11.04
N VAL A 430 23.46 8.41 11.18
CA VAL A 430 22.30 7.51 11.14
C VAL A 430 21.56 7.60 12.47
N ALA A 431 20.45 8.30 12.50
CA ALA A 431 19.58 8.40 13.68
C ALA A 431 18.71 7.14 13.86
N ILE A 432 18.31 6.49 12.76
CA ILE A 432 17.43 5.32 12.78
C ILE A 432 18.01 4.22 11.88
N ALA A 433 18.13 3.00 12.42
CA ALA A 433 18.45 1.79 11.67
C ALA A 433 17.39 0.72 11.94
N ALA A 434 16.50 0.46 10.98
CA ALA A 434 15.33 -0.39 11.21
C ALA A 434 15.26 -1.59 10.25
N ILE A 435 15.34 -2.80 10.81
CA ILE A 435 14.92 -4.02 10.10
C ILE A 435 13.41 -4.11 10.28
N THR A 436 12.68 -3.74 9.23
CA THR A 436 11.22 -3.56 9.21
C THR A 436 10.65 -3.97 7.86
N SER A 437 9.34 -3.80 7.67
CA SER A 437 8.58 -4.07 6.43
C SER A 437 8.42 -5.53 6.04
N CYS A 438 7.22 -5.88 5.59
CA CYS A 438 6.94 -7.12 4.87
C CYS A 438 7.84 -7.34 3.64
N THR A 439 8.33 -6.26 2.99
CA THR A 439 9.18 -6.35 1.79
C THR A 439 10.38 -7.26 1.99
N ASN A 440 11.06 -7.14 3.13
CA ASN A 440 12.30 -7.86 3.40
C ASN A 440 12.16 -8.86 4.56
N THR A 441 11.25 -8.63 5.51
CA THR A 441 11.11 -9.54 6.67
C THR A 441 10.40 -10.85 6.35
N SER A 442 9.74 -10.95 5.19
CA SER A 442 9.24 -12.22 4.64
C SER A 442 10.31 -13.05 3.95
N ASN A 443 11.54 -12.54 3.85
CA ASN A 443 12.63 -13.21 3.14
C ASN A 443 13.69 -13.72 4.15
N PRO A 444 13.69 -15.03 4.46
CA PRO A 444 14.63 -15.60 5.42
C PRO A 444 16.09 -15.39 5.05
N THR A 445 16.43 -15.37 3.75
CA THR A 445 17.81 -15.21 3.26
C THR A 445 18.42 -13.91 3.79
N VAL A 446 17.71 -12.79 3.67
CA VAL A 446 18.25 -11.49 4.11
C VAL A 446 18.19 -11.31 5.63
N LEU A 447 17.22 -11.92 6.33
CA LEU A 447 17.19 -11.86 7.80
C LEU A 447 18.26 -12.74 8.46
N ILE A 448 18.51 -13.93 7.92
CA ILE A 448 19.65 -14.76 8.32
C ILE A 448 20.97 -14.06 8.01
N ALA A 449 21.11 -13.43 6.83
CA ALA A 449 22.29 -12.65 6.51
C ALA A 449 22.52 -11.50 7.51
N ALA A 450 21.47 -10.77 7.90
CA ALA A 450 21.56 -9.71 8.92
C ALA A 450 22.01 -10.26 10.28
N GLY A 451 21.45 -11.40 10.70
CA GLY A 451 21.89 -12.10 11.90
C GLY A 451 23.36 -12.53 11.84
N LEU A 452 23.83 -13.02 10.69
CA LEU A 452 25.22 -13.44 10.52
C LEU A 452 26.19 -12.25 10.51
N VAL A 453 25.81 -11.11 9.93
CA VAL A 453 26.56 -9.85 10.06
C VAL A 453 26.65 -9.47 11.55
N ALA A 454 25.54 -9.55 12.29
CA ALA A 454 25.52 -9.24 13.71
C ALA A 454 26.41 -10.20 14.53
N ARG A 455 26.40 -11.49 14.21
CA ARG A 455 27.26 -12.51 14.83
C ARG A 455 28.73 -12.20 14.63
N LYS A 456 29.16 -12.01 13.37
CA LYS A 456 30.56 -11.72 13.03
C LYS A 456 31.01 -10.39 13.65
N ALA A 457 30.14 -9.38 13.69
CA ALA A 457 30.40 -8.13 14.39
C ALA A 457 30.58 -8.32 15.90
N ARG A 458 29.70 -9.09 16.55
CA ARG A 458 29.80 -9.45 17.98
C ARG A 458 31.07 -10.21 18.31
N GLU A 459 31.47 -11.18 17.49
CA GLU A 459 32.71 -11.95 17.66
C GLU A 459 33.96 -11.05 17.67
N ARG A 460 33.94 -10.00 16.84
CA ARG A 460 34.97 -8.95 16.76
C ARG A 460 34.85 -7.90 17.87
N GLY A 461 33.77 -7.89 18.64
CA GLY A 461 33.53 -6.94 19.73
C GLY A 461 32.99 -5.58 19.28
N LEU A 462 32.46 -5.49 18.06
CA LEU A 462 31.84 -4.25 17.57
C LEU A 462 30.52 -3.98 18.29
N GLN A 463 30.13 -2.71 18.34
CA GLN A 463 28.85 -2.26 18.87
C GLN A 463 28.25 -1.22 17.91
N ARG A 464 26.91 -1.15 17.84
CA ARG A 464 26.26 -0.06 17.11
C ARG A 464 26.64 1.28 17.72
N LYS A 465 26.62 2.36 16.94
CA LYS A 465 26.83 3.69 17.52
C LYS A 465 25.70 4.03 18.51
N PRO A 466 26.01 4.72 19.62
CA PRO A 466 25.05 4.93 20.71
C PRO A 466 23.85 5.80 20.30
N TRP A 467 24.05 6.74 19.37
CA TRP A 467 22.99 7.62 18.84
C TRP A 467 22.00 6.93 17.90
N VAL A 468 22.31 5.71 17.42
CA VAL A 468 21.46 5.00 16.45
C VAL A 468 20.29 4.34 17.16
N LYS A 469 19.06 4.73 16.81
CA LYS A 469 17.84 4.00 17.19
C LYS A 469 17.68 2.75 16.32
N SER A 470 18.09 1.60 16.86
CA SER A 470 17.99 0.30 16.19
C SER A 470 16.70 -0.46 16.55
N SER A 471 16.11 -1.17 15.59
CA SER A 471 14.89 -1.96 15.83
C SER A 471 14.75 -3.15 14.87
N LEU A 472 14.18 -4.25 15.38
CA LEU A 472 13.74 -5.42 14.59
C LEU A 472 12.22 -5.58 14.73
N ALA A 473 11.50 -5.39 13.63
CA ALA A 473 10.06 -5.56 13.55
C ALA A 473 9.71 -6.59 12.45
N PRO A 474 9.67 -7.89 12.78
CA PRO A 474 9.35 -8.93 11.82
C PRO A 474 7.89 -8.89 11.37
N GLY A 475 7.62 -9.29 10.13
CA GLY A 475 6.25 -9.41 9.64
C GLY A 475 5.55 -10.72 10.00
N SER A 476 6.18 -11.65 10.71
CA SER A 476 5.50 -12.77 11.37
C SER A 476 6.32 -13.33 12.54
N GLN A 477 5.66 -14.09 13.42
CA GLN A 477 6.32 -14.77 14.54
C GLN A 477 7.29 -15.89 14.09
N VAL A 478 7.11 -16.43 12.88
CA VAL A 478 8.00 -17.47 12.32
C VAL A 478 9.43 -16.94 12.17
N VAL A 479 9.59 -15.64 11.91
CA VAL A 479 10.90 -14.99 11.84
C VAL A 479 11.66 -15.11 13.14
N THR A 480 11.01 -14.79 14.25
CA THR A 480 11.62 -14.90 15.57
C THR A 480 11.99 -16.36 15.87
N ASP A 481 11.12 -17.31 15.54
CA ASP A 481 11.38 -18.75 15.79
C ASP A 481 12.67 -19.24 15.13
N TYR A 482 12.88 -18.94 13.84
CA TYR A 482 14.09 -19.41 13.17
C TYR A 482 15.34 -18.61 13.59
N LEU A 483 15.22 -17.33 13.92
CA LEU A 483 16.35 -16.53 14.42
C LEU A 483 16.79 -17.00 15.81
N ASP A 484 15.83 -17.31 16.70
CA ASP A 484 16.08 -17.85 18.03
C ASP A 484 16.72 -19.24 17.93
N LYS A 485 16.14 -20.14 17.11
CA LYS A 485 16.65 -21.49 16.92
C LYS A 485 18.06 -21.51 16.30
N ALA A 486 18.37 -20.54 15.45
CA ALA A 486 19.68 -20.33 14.85
C ALA A 486 20.70 -19.67 15.79
N GLY A 487 20.26 -19.17 16.96
CA GLY A 487 21.07 -18.38 17.90
C GLY A 487 21.39 -16.97 17.41
N LEU A 488 20.73 -16.48 16.35
CA LEU A 488 21.00 -15.19 15.74
C LEU A 488 20.27 -14.03 16.42
N SER A 489 19.16 -14.29 17.13
CA SER A 489 18.48 -13.26 17.91
C SER A 489 19.36 -12.67 19.00
N GLU A 490 20.19 -13.48 19.67
CA GLU A 490 21.14 -12.97 20.66
C GLU A 490 22.19 -12.05 20.04
N ASP A 491 22.64 -12.39 18.82
CA ASP A 491 23.62 -11.60 18.08
C ASP A 491 23.02 -10.25 17.63
N LEU A 492 21.76 -10.26 17.17
CA LEU A 492 21.02 -9.04 16.83
C LEU A 492 20.73 -8.19 18.07
N ASN A 493 20.27 -8.81 19.17
CA ASN A 493 20.01 -8.13 20.45
C ASN A 493 21.27 -7.48 21.01
N TYR A 494 22.43 -8.12 20.86
CA TYR A 494 23.72 -7.57 21.30
C TYR A 494 24.05 -6.24 20.60
N LEU A 495 23.60 -6.05 19.36
CA LEU A 495 23.72 -4.80 18.61
C LEU A 495 22.50 -3.88 18.75
N GLY A 496 21.55 -4.19 19.65
CA GLY A 496 20.35 -3.40 19.91
C GLY A 496 19.22 -3.60 18.90
N PHE A 497 19.28 -4.62 18.04
CA PHE A 497 18.16 -5.01 17.16
C PHE A 497 17.19 -5.94 17.89
N ASN A 498 16.74 -5.51 19.07
CA ASN A 498 15.73 -6.22 19.84
C ASN A 498 14.40 -6.23 19.10
N LEU A 499 13.62 -7.29 19.32
CA LEU A 499 12.24 -7.36 18.87
C LEU A 499 11.45 -6.18 19.46
N VAL A 500 10.85 -5.37 18.60
CA VAL A 500 10.03 -4.22 19.02
C VAL A 500 8.53 -4.43 18.81
N GLY A 501 8.13 -5.39 17.98
CA GLY A 501 6.74 -5.67 17.62
C GLY A 501 6.61 -6.47 16.33
N TYR A 502 5.44 -7.07 16.12
CA TYR A 502 5.07 -7.73 14.85
C TYR A 502 4.09 -6.86 14.08
N GLY A 503 4.61 -5.86 13.37
CA GLY A 503 3.80 -4.87 12.66
C GLY A 503 4.63 -3.92 11.78
N CYS A 504 3.94 -3.06 11.03
CA CYS A 504 4.54 -2.16 10.05
C CYS A 504 5.57 -1.19 10.64
N THR A 505 5.35 -0.72 11.89
CA THR A 505 6.30 0.10 12.66
C THR A 505 6.96 1.21 11.82
N THR A 506 8.28 1.30 11.80
CA THR A 506 9.08 2.28 11.06
C THR A 506 8.75 2.33 9.56
N CYS A 507 8.34 1.23 8.92
CA CYS A 507 7.98 1.22 7.51
C CYS A 507 6.81 2.16 7.17
N ILE A 508 5.84 2.31 8.08
CA ILE A 508 4.69 3.20 7.90
C ILE A 508 4.90 4.58 8.57
N GLY A 509 6.06 4.80 9.20
CA GLY A 509 6.35 5.99 9.98
C GLY A 509 6.01 5.90 11.47
N ASN A 510 5.57 4.73 11.94
CA ASN A 510 5.38 4.45 13.37
C ASN A 510 6.75 4.15 14.05
N SER A 511 7.74 4.98 13.77
CA SER A 511 9.11 4.84 14.26
C SER A 511 9.27 5.28 15.71
N GLY A 512 8.24 5.86 16.32
CA GLY A 512 8.28 6.42 17.68
C GLY A 512 9.26 7.60 17.84
N PRO A 513 9.34 8.23 19.01
CA PRO A 513 10.23 9.36 19.24
C PRO A 513 11.72 8.94 19.19
N LEU A 514 12.59 9.82 18.69
CA LEU A 514 14.02 9.71 18.94
C LEU A 514 14.33 10.06 20.41
N PRO A 515 15.47 9.63 20.96
CA PRO A 515 15.94 10.12 22.25
C PRO A 515 15.91 11.66 22.29
N ALA A 516 15.33 12.23 23.35
CA ALA A 516 15.11 13.68 23.45
C ALA A 516 16.39 14.52 23.21
N PRO A 517 17.59 14.14 23.71
CA PRO A 517 18.82 14.86 23.39
C PRO A 517 19.19 14.85 21.90
N ILE A 518 18.95 13.75 21.20
CA ILE A 518 19.24 13.62 19.75
C ILE A 518 18.24 14.44 18.95
N SER A 519 16.93 14.31 19.24
CA SER A 519 15.88 15.11 18.60
C SER A 519 16.14 16.60 18.80
N LYS A 520 16.53 17.01 20.01
CA LYS A 520 16.90 18.41 20.32
C LYS A 520 18.11 18.86 19.51
N ALA A 521 19.20 18.08 19.47
CA ALA A 521 20.40 18.41 18.70
C ALA A 521 20.10 18.56 17.20
N ILE A 522 19.24 17.68 16.65
CA ILE A 522 18.80 17.77 15.26
C ILE A 522 18.04 19.07 15.00
N ASN A 523 17.04 19.38 15.83
CA ASN A 523 16.15 20.52 15.60
C ASN A 523 16.83 21.87 15.87
N ASP A 524 17.66 21.98 16.90
CA ASP A 524 18.33 23.25 17.27
C ASP A 524 19.43 23.66 16.28
N HIS A 525 20.02 22.68 15.58
CA HIS A 525 21.13 22.89 14.65
C HIS A 525 20.79 22.58 13.19
N ASP A 526 19.51 22.33 12.87
CA ASP A 526 19.01 21.94 11.54
C ASP A 526 19.82 20.80 10.90
N ILE A 527 20.12 19.75 11.68
CA ILE A 527 20.92 18.63 11.19
C ILE A 527 20.13 17.78 10.21
N VAL A 528 20.75 17.51 9.07
CA VAL A 528 20.26 16.52 8.09
C VAL A 528 20.64 15.13 8.58
N ALA A 529 19.87 14.61 9.53
CA ALA A 529 20.02 13.24 10.01
C ALA A 529 19.59 12.23 8.95
N ALA A 530 20.21 11.05 8.97
CA ALA A 530 19.89 9.94 8.07
C ALA A 530 19.09 8.83 8.77
N SER A 531 18.27 8.10 8.03
CA SER A 531 17.79 6.77 8.40
C SER A 531 18.17 5.74 7.35
N VAL A 532 18.38 4.50 7.80
CA VAL A 532 18.57 3.34 6.94
C VAL A 532 17.56 2.28 7.37
N LEU A 533 16.67 1.87 6.47
CA LEU A 533 15.60 0.94 6.78
C LEU A 533 15.38 -0.08 5.66
N SER A 534 14.97 -1.29 6.03
CA SER A 534 14.58 -2.34 5.06
C SER A 534 13.14 -2.20 4.54
N GLY A 535 12.66 -0.97 4.44
CA GLY A 535 11.34 -0.62 3.94
C GLY A 535 11.25 -0.55 2.42
N ASN A 536 10.16 0.03 1.93
CA ASN A 536 9.90 0.30 0.51
C ASN A 536 9.66 1.78 0.19
N ARG A 537 9.47 2.63 1.21
CA ARG A 537 9.24 4.08 1.06
C ARG A 537 10.13 4.90 1.98
N ASN A 538 10.65 5.99 1.43
CA ASN A 538 11.64 6.87 2.06
C ASN A 538 11.35 8.37 1.80
N PHE A 539 10.09 8.72 1.55
CA PHE A 539 9.67 10.11 1.40
C PHE A 539 10.04 10.95 2.63
N GLU A 540 10.37 12.22 2.40
CA GLU A 540 10.70 13.16 3.47
C GLU A 540 9.54 13.28 4.49
N GLY A 541 9.86 13.17 5.79
CA GLY A 541 8.87 13.21 6.87
C GLY A 541 8.03 11.93 7.04
N ARG A 542 8.21 10.91 6.18
CA ARG A 542 7.50 9.63 6.32
C ARG A 542 8.08 8.74 7.42
N VAL A 543 9.40 8.57 7.46
CA VAL A 543 10.05 7.65 8.41
C VAL A 543 10.03 8.22 9.82
N SER A 544 10.43 9.47 9.97
CA SER A 544 10.38 10.25 11.22
C SER A 544 10.30 11.73 10.89
N GLN A 545 9.74 12.54 11.79
CA GLN A 545 9.72 14.00 11.67
C GLN A 545 11.11 14.63 11.82
N ASP A 546 12.01 13.95 12.54
CA ASP A 546 13.38 14.41 12.80
C ASP A 546 14.37 14.04 11.66
N VAL A 547 13.96 13.22 10.68
CA VAL A 547 14.89 12.65 9.68
C VAL A 547 14.54 13.13 8.27
N ARG A 548 15.48 13.85 7.65
CA ARG A 548 15.34 14.45 6.32
C ARG A 548 15.89 13.56 5.19
N ALA A 549 16.88 12.71 5.48
CA ALA A 549 17.46 11.79 4.51
C ALA A 549 17.15 10.33 4.88
N ASN A 550 16.53 9.58 3.97
CA ASN A 550 16.05 8.22 4.26
C ASN A 550 16.50 7.26 3.15
N TYR A 551 17.14 6.16 3.55
CA TYR A 551 17.70 5.18 2.63
C TYR A 551 17.07 3.80 2.81
N LEU A 552 16.54 3.25 1.71
CA LEU A 552 16.10 1.87 1.65
C LEU A 552 17.31 0.97 1.42
N ALA A 553 17.46 -0.08 2.23
CA ALA A 553 18.60 -1.00 2.15
C ALA A 553 18.21 -2.42 2.56
N SER A 554 19.05 -3.41 2.21
CA SER A 554 18.85 -4.78 2.68
C SER A 554 19.04 -4.86 4.22
N PRO A 555 18.35 -5.78 4.92
CA PRO A 555 18.56 -6.01 6.35
C PRO A 555 20.03 -6.11 6.81
N PRO A 556 20.95 -6.84 6.13
CA PRO A 556 22.36 -6.84 6.53
C PRO A 556 23.04 -5.48 6.36
N LEU A 557 22.67 -4.69 5.35
CA LEU A 557 23.16 -3.31 5.22
C LEU A 557 22.62 -2.40 6.32
N VAL A 558 21.37 -2.58 6.77
CA VAL A 558 20.83 -1.84 7.93
C VAL A 558 21.70 -2.08 9.17
N VAL A 559 22.11 -3.33 9.43
CA VAL A 559 23.03 -3.65 10.54
C VAL A 559 24.40 -2.99 10.32
N ALA A 560 24.95 -3.05 9.10
CA ALA A 560 26.22 -2.43 8.77
C ALA A 560 26.21 -0.90 9.00
N TYR A 561 25.18 -0.19 8.53
CA TYR A 561 25.06 1.26 8.75
C TYR A 561 24.76 1.62 10.21
N ALA A 562 24.20 0.73 11.02
CA ALA A 562 24.09 0.94 12.47
C ALA A 562 25.45 0.85 13.19
N LEU A 563 26.33 -0.04 12.72
CA LEU A 563 27.71 -0.15 13.21
C LEU A 563 28.55 1.07 12.79
N LYS A 564 28.46 1.45 11.51
CA LYS A 564 29.15 2.62 10.95
C LYS A 564 28.65 3.92 11.59
N GLY A 565 27.34 4.05 11.70
CA GLY A 565 26.61 5.16 12.32
C GLY A 565 26.54 6.44 11.49
N THR A 566 27.01 6.42 10.24
CA THR A 566 26.95 7.55 9.30
C THR A 566 26.85 7.04 7.86
N VAL A 567 26.24 7.83 6.98
CA VAL A 567 26.25 7.60 5.52
C VAL A 567 27.32 8.44 4.81
N ARG A 568 28.18 9.16 5.54
CA ARG A 568 29.14 10.13 4.99
C ARG A 568 30.51 9.58 4.65
N GLU A 569 30.76 8.34 5.05
CA GLU A 569 32.04 7.68 4.89
C GLU A 569 31.82 6.42 4.04
N ASP A 570 32.70 6.21 3.06
CA ASP A 570 32.67 5.04 2.19
C ASP A 570 32.65 3.72 2.99
N MET A 571 31.75 2.81 2.62
CA MET A 571 31.51 1.57 3.35
C MET A 571 32.58 0.49 3.10
N TYR A 572 33.38 0.60 2.03
CA TYR A 572 34.33 -0.43 1.63
C TYR A 572 35.75 -0.18 2.14
N GLU A 573 36.24 1.05 1.97
CA GLU A 573 37.62 1.48 2.17
C GLU A 573 37.84 2.08 3.55
N THR A 574 36.77 2.40 4.30
CA THR A 574 36.88 2.87 5.68
C THR A 574 36.41 1.80 6.68
N PRO A 575 37.04 1.70 7.86
CA PRO A 575 36.63 0.72 8.87
C PRO A 575 35.18 0.96 9.32
N ILE A 576 34.42 -0.12 9.49
CA ILE A 576 33.07 -0.07 10.07
C ILE A 576 33.13 0.17 11.59
N GLY A 577 34.26 -0.20 12.21
CA GLY A 577 34.59 0.05 13.60
C GLY A 577 35.93 -0.59 13.98
N GLN A 578 36.33 -0.42 15.23
CA GLN A 578 37.52 -1.06 15.79
C GLN A 578 37.13 -2.26 16.63
N GLY A 579 37.82 -3.39 16.39
CA GLY A 579 37.63 -4.62 17.13
C GLY A 579 38.11 -4.50 18.59
N LYS A 580 37.77 -5.50 19.40
CA LYS A 580 38.22 -5.61 20.80
C LYS A 580 39.75 -5.71 20.98
N ASP A 581 40.46 -6.04 19.91
CA ASP A 581 41.93 -6.08 19.80
C ASP A 581 42.53 -4.75 19.33
N GLY A 582 41.71 -3.76 18.98
CA GLY A 582 42.13 -2.46 18.45
C GLY A 582 42.38 -2.46 16.94
N GLU A 583 42.16 -3.58 16.25
CA GLU A 583 42.31 -3.67 14.80
C GLU A 583 41.11 -3.08 14.08
N ASP A 584 41.36 -2.47 12.92
CA ASP A 584 40.31 -1.97 12.04
C ASP A 584 39.53 -3.14 11.43
N VAL A 585 38.20 -3.09 11.54
CA VAL A 585 37.30 -4.08 10.94
C VAL A 585 36.58 -3.45 9.76
N PHE A 586 36.61 -4.10 8.60
CA PHE A 586 35.95 -3.65 7.38
C PHE A 586 34.68 -4.45 7.10
N LEU A 587 33.80 -3.96 6.23
CA LEU A 587 32.55 -4.65 5.88
C LEU A 587 32.81 -6.11 5.43
N LYS A 588 33.81 -6.30 4.57
CA LYS A 588 34.21 -7.63 4.06
C LYS A 588 34.54 -8.65 5.15
N ASP A 589 34.95 -8.19 6.33
CA ASP A 589 35.35 -9.07 7.44
C ASP A 589 34.14 -9.64 8.19
N ILE A 590 32.98 -9.01 8.06
CA ILE A 590 31.74 -9.39 8.73
C ILE A 590 30.62 -9.77 7.76
N TRP A 591 30.82 -9.62 6.46
CA TRP A 591 29.82 -10.01 5.46
C TRP A 591 29.75 -11.54 5.33
N PRO A 592 28.55 -12.14 5.34
CA PRO A 592 28.40 -13.57 5.13
C PRO A 592 28.51 -13.93 3.64
N THR A 593 29.00 -15.13 3.38
CA THR A 593 28.90 -15.76 2.06
C THR A 593 27.49 -16.28 1.81
N ASN A 594 27.11 -16.42 0.53
CA ASN A 594 25.83 -16.99 0.14
C ASN A 594 25.68 -18.45 0.63
N ALA A 595 26.78 -19.19 0.71
CA ALA A 595 26.81 -20.55 1.25
C ALA A 595 26.46 -20.57 2.76
N GLU A 596 27.10 -19.71 3.57
CA GLU A 596 26.79 -19.59 5.01
C GLU A 596 25.31 -19.27 5.23
N VAL A 597 24.73 -18.37 4.43
CA VAL A 597 23.31 -18.01 4.52
C VAL A 597 22.41 -19.19 4.15
N THR A 598 22.70 -19.86 3.03
CA THR A 598 21.90 -20.98 2.51
C THR A 598 21.87 -22.15 3.50
N ASP A 599 23.03 -22.49 4.08
CA ASP A 599 23.14 -23.58 5.06
C ASP A 599 22.31 -23.28 6.31
N MET A 600 22.33 -22.04 6.79
CA MET A 600 21.52 -21.60 7.93
C MET A 600 20.02 -21.63 7.61
N VAL A 601 19.60 -21.14 6.44
CA VAL A 601 18.19 -21.19 6.02
C VAL A 601 17.69 -22.64 5.98
N ASN A 602 18.42 -23.53 5.31
CA ASN A 602 18.06 -24.94 5.18
C ASN A 602 18.03 -25.69 6.53
N SER A 603 18.87 -25.28 7.48
CA SER A 603 18.96 -25.93 8.79
C SER A 603 17.87 -25.48 9.77
N PHE A 604 17.43 -24.22 9.69
CA PHE A 604 16.60 -23.62 10.73
C PHE A 604 15.18 -23.28 10.28
N VAL A 605 14.96 -22.94 9.01
CA VAL A 605 13.63 -22.61 8.48
C VAL A 605 12.94 -23.89 8.01
N ASN A 606 11.79 -24.22 8.59
CA ASN A 606 11.11 -25.49 8.30
C ASN A 606 9.59 -25.38 8.42
N ARG A 607 8.91 -26.36 7.83
CA ARG A 607 7.44 -26.42 7.73
C ARG A 607 6.71 -26.43 9.07
N GLU A 608 7.27 -27.07 10.09
CA GLU A 608 6.62 -27.19 11.40
C GLU A 608 6.43 -25.82 12.07
N MET A 609 7.38 -24.90 11.90
CA MET A 609 7.28 -23.54 12.43
C MET A 609 6.06 -22.80 11.86
N PHE A 610 5.87 -22.84 10.54
CA PHE A 610 4.72 -22.20 9.88
C PHE A 610 3.41 -22.83 10.35
N MET A 611 3.33 -24.16 10.34
CA MET A 611 2.11 -24.86 10.79
C MET A 611 1.77 -24.53 12.25
N SER A 612 2.76 -24.48 13.14
CA SER A 612 2.56 -24.18 14.55
C SER A 612 2.08 -22.73 14.77
N ARG A 613 2.71 -21.76 14.11
CA ARG A 613 2.37 -20.34 14.29
C ARG A 613 1.03 -19.96 13.68
N TYR A 614 0.67 -20.56 12.54
CA TYR A 614 -0.56 -20.22 11.84
C TYR A 614 -1.79 -21.06 12.26
N ALA A 615 -1.61 -22.13 13.03
CA ALA A 615 -2.73 -22.95 13.53
C ALA A 615 -3.79 -22.14 14.30
N ASN A 616 -3.36 -21.11 15.04
CA ASN A 616 -4.21 -20.28 15.91
C ASN A 616 -4.13 -18.79 15.53
N VAL A 617 -3.89 -18.48 14.24
CA VAL A 617 -3.65 -17.12 13.74
C VAL A 617 -4.77 -16.11 14.09
N TYR A 618 -6.00 -16.58 14.31
CA TYR A 618 -7.16 -15.74 14.63
C TYR A 618 -7.47 -15.63 16.14
N ASP A 619 -6.79 -16.40 17.00
CA ASP A 619 -7.10 -16.47 18.43
C ASP A 619 -6.62 -15.23 19.20
N GLY A 620 -5.52 -14.62 18.74
CA GLY A 620 -4.87 -13.47 19.36
C GLY A 620 -4.19 -13.77 20.69
N ASP A 621 -3.72 -12.73 21.38
CA ASP A 621 -3.15 -12.86 22.72
C ASP A 621 -4.24 -12.86 23.82
N ALA A 622 -3.82 -12.83 25.10
CA ALA A 622 -4.74 -12.79 26.23
C ALA A 622 -5.57 -11.50 26.30
N GLN A 623 -5.00 -10.35 25.93
CA GLN A 623 -5.69 -9.06 25.94
C GLN A 623 -6.75 -9.02 24.85
N TRP A 624 -6.42 -9.42 23.62
CA TRP A 624 -7.39 -9.53 22.52
C TRP A 624 -8.55 -10.44 22.91
N ARG A 625 -8.27 -11.63 23.46
CA ARG A 625 -9.33 -12.55 23.90
C ARG A 625 -10.23 -11.95 24.98
N ALA A 626 -9.68 -11.14 25.89
CA ALA A 626 -10.41 -10.51 26.98
C ALA A 626 -11.37 -9.39 26.53
N ILE A 627 -11.23 -8.84 25.33
CA ILE A 627 -12.15 -7.84 24.78
C ILE A 627 -13.55 -8.46 24.64
N ASP A 628 -14.50 -8.03 25.47
CA ASP A 628 -15.89 -8.48 25.39
C ASP A 628 -16.68 -7.61 24.43
N VAL A 629 -17.25 -8.24 23.40
CA VAL A 629 -18.10 -7.58 22.41
C VAL A 629 -19.33 -8.42 22.15
N THR A 630 -20.49 -7.79 22.26
CA THR A 630 -21.77 -8.35 21.84
C THR A 630 -21.90 -8.22 20.33
N GLY A 631 -22.26 -9.31 19.65
CA GLY A 631 -22.66 -9.23 18.24
C GLY A 631 -23.98 -8.45 18.08
N GLY A 632 -24.25 -7.96 16.88
CA GLY A 632 -25.50 -7.29 16.55
C GLY A 632 -25.54 -6.89 15.09
N ALA A 633 -26.73 -6.83 14.50
CA ALA A 633 -26.89 -6.43 13.10
C ALA A 633 -26.41 -4.98 12.87
N THR A 634 -26.69 -4.05 13.78
CA THR A 634 -26.21 -2.66 13.68
C THR A 634 -25.27 -2.31 14.82
N TYR A 635 -24.38 -1.35 14.59
CA TYR A 635 -23.43 -0.88 15.60
C TYR A 635 -24.07 0.15 16.54
N GLN A 636 -23.68 0.12 17.81
CA GLN A 636 -24.12 1.13 18.79
C GLN A 636 -23.11 2.28 18.84
N TRP A 637 -23.37 3.34 18.07
CA TRP A 637 -22.53 4.53 18.04
C TRP A 637 -22.46 5.22 19.41
N ARG A 638 -21.25 5.38 19.96
CA ARG A 638 -21.01 6.07 21.24
C ARG A 638 -20.81 7.56 20.97
N ALA A 639 -21.69 8.43 21.47
CA ALA A 639 -21.62 9.87 21.21
C ALA A 639 -20.33 10.55 21.71
N GLY A 640 -19.69 10.01 22.76
CA GLY A 640 -18.41 10.51 23.29
C GLY A 640 -17.17 9.89 22.66
N SER A 641 -17.33 8.96 21.70
CA SER A 641 -16.20 8.32 21.02
C SER A 641 -15.43 9.35 20.20
N THR A 642 -14.11 9.29 20.30
CA THR A 642 -13.21 10.09 19.46
C THR A 642 -12.49 9.23 18.41
N TYR A 643 -12.76 7.92 18.34
CA TYR A 643 -12.17 6.99 17.37
C TYR A 643 -13.14 6.49 16.30
N VAL A 644 -14.40 6.26 16.67
CA VAL A 644 -15.45 5.67 15.82
C VAL A 644 -16.70 6.54 15.89
N ALA A 645 -17.14 7.10 14.76
CA ALA A 645 -18.33 7.94 14.64
C ALA A 645 -19.10 7.61 13.37
N ASN A 646 -20.43 7.69 13.40
CA ASN A 646 -21.27 7.46 12.22
C ASN A 646 -21.03 8.58 11.20
N PRO A 647 -20.51 8.30 9.99
CA PRO A 647 -20.30 9.32 8.98
C PRO A 647 -21.60 9.81 8.34
N PRO A 648 -21.66 11.05 7.86
CA PRO A 648 -22.90 11.66 7.32
C PRO A 648 -23.23 11.22 5.88
N TYR A 649 -22.60 10.18 5.34
CA TYR A 649 -22.66 9.83 3.91
C TYR A 649 -24.05 9.45 3.40
N PHE A 650 -24.89 8.93 4.30
CA PHE A 650 -26.22 8.41 4.00
C PHE A 650 -27.35 9.25 4.63
N ASP A 651 -27.01 10.38 5.25
CA ASP A 651 -27.98 11.26 5.90
C ASP A 651 -28.96 11.83 4.87
N GLY A 652 -30.26 11.64 5.11
CA GLY A 652 -31.32 12.11 4.20
C GLY A 652 -31.38 11.38 2.85
N MET A 653 -30.61 10.31 2.66
CA MET A 653 -30.59 9.55 1.42
C MET A 653 -31.95 8.95 1.08
N THR A 654 -32.33 9.01 -0.20
CA THR A 654 -33.55 8.36 -0.72
C THR A 654 -33.26 7.34 -1.82
N MET A 655 -34.26 6.53 -2.17
CA MET A 655 -34.17 5.52 -3.24
C MET A 655 -33.90 6.11 -4.63
N THR A 656 -34.27 7.38 -4.85
CA THR A 656 -33.98 8.10 -6.08
C THR A 656 -32.82 9.07 -5.81
N PRO A 657 -31.71 9.00 -6.57
CA PRO A 657 -30.62 9.96 -6.43
C PRO A 657 -31.09 11.40 -6.65
N GLU A 658 -30.53 12.35 -5.89
CA GLU A 658 -30.72 13.76 -6.22
C GLU A 658 -30.07 14.07 -7.57
N PRO A 659 -30.71 14.90 -8.43
CA PRO A 659 -30.12 15.25 -9.72
C PRO A 659 -28.77 15.96 -9.53
N ILE A 660 -27.74 15.49 -10.24
CA ILE A 660 -26.45 16.17 -10.27
C ILE A 660 -26.65 17.57 -10.89
N SER A 661 -26.21 18.59 -10.18
CA SER A 661 -26.26 19.98 -10.64
C SER A 661 -24.95 20.38 -11.33
N ASP A 662 -25.04 21.40 -12.17
CA ASP A 662 -23.86 22.13 -12.62
C ASP A 662 -23.10 22.73 -11.42
N ILE A 663 -21.80 22.93 -11.60
CA ILE A 663 -20.92 23.55 -10.62
C ILE A 663 -20.78 25.01 -11.05
N ILE A 664 -21.34 25.94 -10.28
CA ILE A 664 -21.44 27.36 -10.66
C ILE A 664 -20.59 28.21 -9.73
N GLU A 665 -19.72 29.06 -10.31
CA GLU A 665 -18.89 30.03 -9.60
C GLU A 665 -18.06 29.44 -8.44
N ALA A 666 -17.58 28.20 -8.61
CA ALA A 666 -16.82 27.52 -7.58
C ALA A 666 -15.47 28.20 -7.31
N LYS A 667 -15.07 28.26 -6.04
CA LYS A 667 -13.81 28.88 -5.59
C LYS A 667 -12.71 27.85 -5.39
N THR A 668 -11.47 28.26 -5.65
CA THR A 668 -10.30 27.42 -5.41
C THR A 668 -10.07 27.29 -3.90
N LEU A 669 -10.12 26.06 -3.37
CA LEU A 669 -9.77 25.77 -1.98
C LEU A 669 -8.25 25.66 -1.81
N ALA A 670 -7.58 25.04 -2.78
CA ALA A 670 -6.13 24.88 -2.81
C ALA A 670 -5.62 24.87 -4.26
N LEU A 671 -4.50 25.58 -4.48
CA LEU A 671 -3.72 25.55 -5.71
C LEU A 671 -2.36 24.93 -5.40
N LEU A 672 -2.11 23.76 -5.96
CA LEU A 672 -0.98 22.90 -5.59
C LEU A 672 -0.08 22.63 -6.81
N GLY A 673 1.20 22.36 -6.56
CA GLY A 673 2.14 21.94 -7.60
C GLY A 673 2.02 20.45 -7.95
N ASP A 674 3.12 19.89 -8.45
CA ASP A 674 3.22 18.49 -8.86
C ASP A 674 3.39 17.52 -7.68
N SER A 675 3.20 16.24 -7.95
CA SER A 675 3.53 15.12 -7.06
C SER A 675 2.90 15.21 -5.66
N ILE A 676 1.68 15.76 -5.59
CA ILE A 676 0.93 15.83 -4.33
C ILE A 676 0.50 14.43 -3.93
N THR A 677 1.24 13.84 -2.99
CA THR A 677 0.94 12.52 -2.44
C THR A 677 -0.37 12.46 -1.65
N THR A 678 -0.96 11.27 -1.51
CA THR A 678 -2.08 11.05 -0.58
C THR A 678 -1.72 11.29 0.89
N ASP A 679 -0.43 11.29 1.25
CA ASP A 679 0.05 11.73 2.57
C ASP A 679 -0.03 13.26 2.75
N HIS A 680 0.06 14.05 1.67
CA HIS A 680 -0.22 15.49 1.71
C HIS A 680 -1.72 15.77 1.87
N ILE A 681 -2.56 15.04 1.12
CA ILE A 681 -4.02 15.19 1.13
C ILE A 681 -4.63 14.65 2.43
N SER A 682 -4.20 13.48 2.89
CA SER A 682 -4.69 12.80 4.10
C SER A 682 -3.52 12.22 4.89
N PRO A 683 -2.88 13.03 5.75
CA PRO A 683 -1.77 12.57 6.59
C PRO A 683 -2.23 11.44 7.52
N ALA A 684 -1.33 10.53 7.86
CA ALA A 684 -1.61 9.45 8.82
C ALA A 684 -0.78 9.53 10.11
N GLY A 685 0.22 10.42 10.16
CA GLY A 685 1.14 10.56 11.30
C GLY A 685 0.55 11.35 12.47
N ALA A 686 1.43 11.90 13.30
CA ALA A 686 1.07 12.63 14.52
C ALA A 686 0.17 13.85 14.26
N ILE A 687 -0.74 14.12 15.20
CA ILE A 687 -1.65 15.27 15.17
C ILE A 687 -1.03 16.43 15.97
N LYS A 688 -0.90 17.60 15.33
CA LYS A 688 -0.39 18.81 15.99
C LYS A 688 -1.43 19.40 16.96
N GLU A 689 -0.95 19.89 18.10
CA GLU A 689 -1.80 20.44 19.17
C GLU A 689 -2.54 21.72 18.78
N ASP A 690 -1.94 22.53 17.93
CA ASP A 690 -2.45 23.79 17.39
C ASP A 690 -3.12 23.62 16.00
N SER A 691 -3.33 22.38 15.55
CA SER A 691 -4.11 22.09 14.35
C SER A 691 -5.62 22.03 14.64
N PRO A 692 -6.50 22.21 13.64
CA PRO A 692 -7.94 22.07 13.84
C PRO A 692 -8.34 20.73 14.48
N ALA A 693 -7.69 19.63 14.10
CA ALA A 693 -7.93 18.32 14.69
C ALA A 693 -7.47 18.24 16.16
N GLY A 694 -6.32 18.85 16.48
CA GLY A 694 -5.84 18.93 17.86
C GLY A 694 -6.73 19.78 18.77
N GLU A 695 -7.26 20.89 18.25
CA GLU A 695 -8.24 21.70 18.96
C GLU A 695 -9.55 20.94 19.19
N TYR A 696 -10.04 20.22 18.18
CA TYR A 696 -11.21 19.33 18.34
C TYR A 696 -10.99 18.30 19.44
N LEU A 697 -9.84 17.61 19.45
CA LEU A 697 -9.52 16.59 20.47
C LEU A 697 -9.42 17.20 21.88
N LYS A 698 -8.79 18.37 22.04
CA LYS A 698 -8.75 19.10 23.33
C LYS A 698 -10.15 19.49 23.81
N ASN A 699 -11.00 19.95 22.91
CA ASN A 699 -12.38 20.31 23.24
C ASN A 699 -13.22 19.08 23.67
N HIS A 700 -12.78 17.87 23.30
CA HIS A 700 -13.33 16.59 23.76
C HIS A 700 -12.53 15.97 24.92
N GLN A 701 -11.69 16.77 25.61
CA GLN A 701 -10.92 16.37 26.80
C GLN A 701 -9.90 15.25 26.55
N VAL A 702 -9.46 15.06 25.30
CA VAL A 702 -8.36 14.14 24.97
C VAL A 702 -7.03 14.83 25.29
N SER A 703 -6.18 14.17 26.08
CA SER A 703 -4.86 14.70 26.40
C SER A 703 -3.93 14.62 25.18
N LYS A 704 -2.91 15.49 25.11
CA LYS A 704 -1.94 15.47 23.99
C LYS A 704 -1.27 14.10 23.80
N ALA A 705 -0.97 13.40 24.89
CA ALA A 705 -0.36 12.07 24.84
C ALA A 705 -1.29 11.03 24.18
N ASP A 706 -2.61 11.26 24.24
CA ASP A 706 -3.64 10.37 23.73
C ASP A 706 -4.19 10.80 22.37
N PHE A 707 -3.62 11.84 21.74
CA PHE A 707 -4.01 12.24 20.39
C PHE A 707 -3.86 11.09 19.39
N ASN A 708 -2.84 10.25 19.62
CA ASN A 708 -2.46 9.16 18.72
C ASN A 708 -2.14 9.76 17.32
N SER A 709 -2.38 9.01 16.25
CA SER A 709 -2.11 9.44 14.87
C SER A 709 -3.39 9.69 14.08
N TYR A 710 -3.32 10.48 13.01
CA TYR A 710 -4.46 10.59 12.07
C TYR A 710 -4.88 9.22 11.53
N GLY A 711 -3.94 8.30 11.28
CA GLY A 711 -4.23 6.94 10.82
C GLY A 711 -5.12 6.16 11.79
N SER A 712 -4.87 6.30 13.10
CA SER A 712 -5.70 5.69 14.14
C SER A 712 -7.11 6.30 14.23
N ARG A 713 -7.28 7.56 13.81
CA ARG A 713 -8.53 8.33 13.93
C ARG A 713 -9.47 8.19 12.73
N ARG A 714 -9.17 7.27 11.79
CA ARG A 714 -9.93 7.10 10.54
C ARG A 714 -11.36 6.62 10.68
N GLY A 715 -11.74 6.07 11.82
CA GLY A 715 -13.14 5.78 12.12
C GLY A 715 -13.95 7.02 12.51
N ASN A 716 -13.32 8.19 12.66
CA ASN A 716 -13.97 9.43 13.08
C ASN A 716 -13.84 10.52 12.00
N HIS A 717 -14.94 10.81 11.33
CA HIS A 717 -14.97 11.78 10.25
C HIS A 717 -14.65 13.21 10.71
N GLU A 718 -14.99 13.61 11.93
CA GLU A 718 -14.70 14.96 12.45
C GLU A 718 -13.19 15.22 12.53
N VAL A 719 -12.43 14.23 12.99
CA VAL A 719 -10.96 14.33 13.07
C VAL A 719 -10.35 14.32 11.67
N MET A 720 -10.82 13.42 10.80
CA MET A 720 -10.23 13.24 9.47
C MET A 720 -10.54 14.39 8.51
N MET A 721 -11.73 14.99 8.58
CA MET A 721 -12.05 16.22 7.86
C MET A 721 -11.08 17.34 8.22
N ARG A 722 -10.80 17.52 9.52
CA ARG A 722 -9.84 18.50 10.03
C ARG A 722 -8.39 18.19 9.66
N GLY A 723 -8.08 16.91 9.45
CA GLY A 723 -6.79 16.44 8.97
C GLY A 723 -6.60 16.56 7.45
N THR A 724 -7.66 16.83 6.70
CA THR A 724 -7.58 16.86 5.23
C THR A 724 -6.81 18.09 4.76
N PHE A 725 -5.79 17.87 3.93
CA PHE A 725 -4.74 18.82 3.54
C PHE A 725 -3.95 19.42 4.71
N ALA A 726 -3.95 18.81 5.90
CA ALA A 726 -3.27 19.33 7.10
C ALA A 726 -1.78 18.93 7.21
N ASN A 727 -1.21 18.33 6.16
CA ASN A 727 0.20 17.94 6.17
C ASN A 727 1.10 19.18 6.34
N ILE A 728 2.14 19.06 7.15
CA ILE A 728 3.03 20.18 7.50
C ILE A 728 3.96 20.60 6.36
N ARG A 729 4.07 19.79 5.31
CA ARG A 729 4.94 19.98 4.14
C ARG A 729 4.18 20.33 2.86
N ILE A 730 2.84 20.36 2.89
CA ILE A 730 2.08 20.76 1.70
C ILE A 730 2.37 22.22 1.38
N LYS A 731 2.60 22.52 0.09
CA LYS A 731 2.85 23.87 -0.41
C LYS A 731 1.66 24.30 -1.24
N ASN A 732 0.86 25.21 -0.70
CA ASN A 732 -0.26 25.81 -1.39
C ASN A 732 0.17 27.19 -1.91
N GLU A 733 0.06 27.39 -3.22
CA GLU A 733 0.48 28.62 -3.90
C GLU A 733 -0.36 29.82 -3.44
N MET A 734 -1.57 29.59 -2.93
CA MET A 734 -2.44 30.63 -2.36
C MET A 734 -1.99 31.14 -0.98
N ALA A 735 -1.08 30.45 -0.30
CA ALA A 735 -0.75 30.67 1.12
C ALA A 735 0.42 31.65 1.34
N ASP A 736 0.75 32.51 0.36
CA ASP A 736 1.82 33.52 0.44
C ASP A 736 3.18 32.95 0.91
N GLY A 737 3.53 31.77 0.42
CA GLY A 737 4.77 31.07 0.76
C GLY A 737 4.76 30.35 2.12
N LYS A 738 3.65 30.39 2.87
CA LYS A 738 3.52 29.64 4.13
C LYS A 738 3.37 28.15 3.87
N GLU A 739 4.37 27.37 4.26
CA GLU A 739 4.34 25.91 4.20
C GLU A 739 3.38 25.31 5.23
N GLY A 740 2.73 24.20 4.87
CA GLY A 740 1.75 23.48 5.67
C GLY A 740 0.33 23.64 5.15
N GLY A 741 -0.62 23.02 5.86
CA GLY A 741 -2.04 22.94 5.48
C GLY A 741 -2.83 24.23 5.58
N TYR A 742 -2.36 25.28 4.92
CA TYR A 742 -2.93 26.62 4.91
C TYR A 742 -3.46 27.00 3.52
N THR A 743 -4.46 27.87 3.51
CA THR A 743 -5.00 28.50 2.31
C THR A 743 -5.46 29.92 2.63
N LYS A 744 -5.97 30.63 1.64
CA LYS A 744 -6.42 32.02 1.76
C LYS A 744 -7.94 32.10 1.54
N TYR A 745 -8.64 32.65 2.53
CA TYR A 745 -10.07 32.98 2.46
C TYR A 745 -10.25 34.48 2.73
N ASN A 746 -10.84 35.22 1.78
CA ASN A 746 -11.05 36.67 1.87
C ASN A 746 -9.80 37.46 2.32
N GLY A 747 -8.63 37.09 1.79
CA GLY A 747 -7.34 37.71 2.10
C GLY A 747 -6.69 37.25 3.41
N GLN A 748 -7.37 36.42 4.22
CA GLN A 748 -6.83 35.87 5.46
C GLN A 748 -6.26 34.47 5.23
N ILE A 749 -5.00 34.25 5.63
CA ILE A 749 -4.39 32.92 5.65
C ILE A 749 -4.90 32.15 6.88
N MET A 750 -5.42 30.95 6.67
CA MET A 750 -5.93 30.07 7.73
C MET A 750 -5.81 28.59 7.33
N PRO A 751 -5.99 27.64 8.25
CA PRO A 751 -6.04 26.22 7.91
C PRO A 751 -7.08 25.91 6.84
N ILE A 752 -6.78 24.96 5.94
CA ILE A 752 -7.67 24.58 4.83
C ILE A 752 -9.06 24.15 5.32
N TYR A 753 -9.14 23.38 6.42
CA TYR A 753 -10.41 23.00 7.03
C TYR A 753 -11.26 24.22 7.42
N ASP A 754 -10.67 25.24 8.04
CA ASP A 754 -11.42 26.43 8.49
C ASP A 754 -11.94 27.24 7.29
N ALA A 755 -11.12 27.39 6.24
CA ALA A 755 -11.53 28.05 5.01
C ALA A 755 -12.67 27.30 4.31
N ALA A 756 -12.57 25.97 4.23
CA ALA A 756 -13.60 25.11 3.65
C ALA A 756 -14.94 25.24 4.39
N MET A 757 -14.92 25.24 5.73
CA MET A 757 -16.14 25.40 6.54
C MET A 757 -16.76 26.79 6.37
N ARG A 758 -15.96 27.86 6.18
CA ARG A 758 -16.48 29.20 5.87
C ARG A 758 -17.14 29.24 4.50
N HIS A 759 -16.50 28.72 3.46
CA HIS A 759 -17.11 28.61 2.13
C HIS A 759 -18.40 27.79 2.12
N LYS A 760 -18.44 26.70 2.90
CA LYS A 760 -19.65 25.88 3.08
C LYS A 760 -20.78 26.69 3.72
N ALA A 761 -20.48 27.52 4.71
CA ALA A 761 -21.47 28.43 5.32
C ALA A 761 -21.96 29.51 4.33
N ASP A 762 -21.10 29.94 3.41
CA ASP A 762 -21.45 30.88 2.34
C ASP A 762 -22.23 30.21 1.18
N GLY A 763 -22.40 28.89 1.19
CA GLY A 763 -23.05 28.14 0.09
C GLY A 763 -22.21 28.08 -1.20
N THR A 764 -20.90 28.32 -1.10
CA THR A 764 -20.00 28.39 -2.26
C THR A 764 -19.41 27.00 -2.57
N PRO A 765 -19.58 26.48 -3.81
CA PRO A 765 -18.92 25.23 -4.20
C PRO A 765 -17.40 25.43 -4.31
N LEU A 766 -16.64 24.35 -4.10
CA LEU A 766 -15.18 24.41 -4.09
C LEU A 766 -14.55 23.53 -5.17
N VAL A 767 -13.39 23.95 -5.67
CA VAL A 767 -12.49 23.14 -6.52
C VAL A 767 -11.09 23.06 -5.92
N VAL A 768 -10.38 21.98 -6.23
CA VAL A 768 -8.93 21.87 -5.99
C VAL A 768 -8.23 21.86 -7.34
N ILE A 769 -7.12 22.59 -7.45
CA ILE A 769 -6.29 22.62 -8.65
C ILE A 769 -4.88 22.13 -8.31
N ALA A 770 -4.32 21.24 -9.13
CA ALA A 770 -2.98 20.69 -8.89
C ALA A 770 -2.21 20.42 -10.19
N GLY A 771 -0.90 20.18 -10.07
CA GLY A 771 -0.03 19.81 -11.19
C GLY A 771 -0.09 18.31 -11.55
N GLU A 772 1.05 17.77 -11.98
CA GLU A 772 1.17 16.36 -12.39
C GLU A 772 1.13 15.38 -11.21
N GLN A 773 0.75 14.12 -11.47
CA GLN A 773 0.82 13.00 -10.52
C GLN A 773 0.05 13.25 -9.21
N TYR A 774 -1.11 13.92 -9.31
CA TYR A 774 -1.95 14.22 -8.16
C TYR A 774 -2.51 12.93 -7.53
N GLY A 775 -2.29 12.76 -6.22
CA GLY A 775 -2.73 11.61 -5.45
C GLY A 775 -1.78 10.42 -5.48
N THR A 776 -0.48 10.62 -5.71
CA THR A 776 0.49 9.52 -5.70
C THR A 776 0.69 8.89 -4.31
N GLY A 777 1.03 7.61 -4.25
CA GLY A 777 1.36 6.90 -3.01
C GLY A 777 0.25 5.99 -2.45
N SER A 778 -0.05 6.13 -1.15
CA SER A 778 -0.90 5.17 -0.41
C SER A 778 -2.36 5.16 -0.92
N SER A 779 -3.02 3.99 -0.88
CA SER A 779 -4.39 3.78 -1.38
C SER A 779 -5.53 4.33 -0.49
N ARG A 780 -5.28 5.44 0.21
CA ARG A 780 -6.15 5.97 1.27
C ARG A 780 -7.39 6.63 0.68
N ASP A 781 -8.55 6.06 0.96
CA ASP A 781 -9.86 6.61 0.59
C ASP A 781 -10.19 7.94 1.31
N TRP A 782 -9.65 8.17 2.50
CA TRP A 782 -9.78 9.44 3.23
C TRP A 782 -9.26 10.65 2.47
N ALA A 783 -8.35 10.47 1.50
CA ALA A 783 -7.95 11.53 0.59
C ALA A 783 -9.12 12.01 -0.31
N ALA A 784 -10.09 11.15 -0.62
CA ALA A 784 -11.30 11.51 -1.34
C ALA A 784 -12.47 11.81 -0.40
N LYS A 785 -12.69 11.01 0.66
CA LYS A 785 -13.74 11.25 1.66
C LYS A 785 -13.58 12.63 2.29
N GLY A 786 -12.37 12.98 2.71
CA GLY A 786 -12.03 14.29 3.24
C GLY A 786 -12.30 15.41 2.24
N THR A 787 -11.83 15.26 1.00
CA THR A 787 -12.04 16.23 -0.09
C THR A 787 -13.53 16.51 -0.32
N ASN A 788 -14.36 15.46 -0.41
CA ASN A 788 -15.81 15.60 -0.52
C ASN A 788 -16.43 16.28 0.71
N LEU A 789 -16.07 15.87 1.93
CA LEU A 789 -16.62 16.41 3.17
C LEU A 789 -16.22 17.88 3.44
N LEU A 790 -15.10 18.34 2.88
CA LEU A 790 -14.73 19.76 2.84
C LEU A 790 -15.59 20.58 1.86
N GLY A 791 -16.42 19.95 1.03
CA GLY A 791 -17.31 20.61 0.07
C GLY A 791 -16.71 20.78 -1.33
N VAL A 792 -15.60 20.08 -1.63
CA VAL A 792 -15.00 20.10 -2.97
C VAL A 792 -15.89 19.30 -3.94
N ARG A 793 -16.27 19.94 -5.05
CA ARG A 793 -17.15 19.38 -6.08
C ARG A 793 -16.39 18.87 -7.31
N ALA A 794 -15.22 19.46 -7.60
CA ALA A 794 -14.34 19.01 -8.67
C ALA A 794 -12.88 19.17 -8.30
N VAL A 795 -12.02 18.35 -8.90
CA VAL A 795 -10.56 18.50 -8.87
C VAL A 795 -10.10 18.67 -10.32
N ILE A 796 -9.24 19.66 -10.60
CA ILE A 796 -8.72 19.95 -11.95
C ILE A 796 -7.20 19.85 -11.91
N VAL A 797 -6.62 18.88 -12.60
CA VAL A 797 -5.17 18.61 -12.52
C VAL A 797 -4.52 18.35 -13.87
N GLU A 798 -3.20 18.37 -13.93
CA GLU A 798 -2.47 18.02 -15.15
C GLU A 798 -2.45 16.50 -15.37
N SER A 799 -2.27 15.71 -14.31
CA SER A 799 -2.48 14.25 -14.34
C SER A 799 -2.83 13.64 -12.97
N TYR A 800 -3.58 12.54 -12.98
CA TYR A 800 -3.95 11.78 -11.78
C TYR A 800 -3.16 10.48 -11.65
N GLU A 801 -2.95 10.07 -10.40
CA GLU A 801 -2.62 8.68 -10.07
C GLU A 801 -3.88 7.81 -9.96
N ARG A 802 -3.78 6.57 -10.45
CA ARG A 802 -4.94 5.70 -10.75
C ARG A 802 -5.91 5.55 -9.57
N ILE A 803 -5.41 5.13 -8.41
CA ILE A 803 -6.24 4.81 -7.23
C ILE A 803 -6.95 6.08 -6.72
N HIS A 804 -6.25 7.20 -6.69
CA HIS A 804 -6.83 8.44 -6.16
C HIS A 804 -7.96 8.96 -7.05
N ARG A 805 -7.79 8.91 -8.38
CA ARG A 805 -8.86 9.23 -9.33
C ARG A 805 -10.12 8.39 -9.08
N SER A 806 -9.98 7.07 -8.98
CA SER A 806 -11.11 6.16 -8.69
C SER A 806 -11.78 6.49 -7.35
N ASN A 807 -10.99 6.83 -6.31
CA ASN A 807 -11.55 7.24 -5.01
C ASN A 807 -12.36 8.54 -5.10
N LEU A 808 -11.90 9.53 -5.87
CA LEU A 808 -12.65 10.78 -6.08
C LEU A 808 -14.00 10.51 -6.74
N VAL A 809 -14.02 9.71 -7.81
CA VAL A 809 -15.26 9.27 -8.47
C VAL A 809 -16.17 8.51 -7.51
N GLY A 810 -15.60 7.57 -6.73
CA GLY A 810 -16.33 6.78 -5.74
C GLY A 810 -16.99 7.63 -4.64
N MET A 811 -16.49 8.85 -4.40
CA MET A 811 -17.07 9.83 -3.47
C MET A 811 -17.91 10.92 -4.15
N GLY A 812 -18.16 10.81 -5.46
CA GLY A 812 -18.96 11.79 -6.20
C GLY A 812 -18.25 13.13 -6.46
N VAL A 813 -16.92 13.17 -6.39
CA VAL A 813 -16.12 14.35 -6.77
C VAL A 813 -15.73 14.22 -8.24
N LEU A 814 -16.00 15.25 -9.06
CA LEU A 814 -15.71 15.22 -10.49
C LEU A 814 -14.20 15.39 -10.77
N PRO A 815 -13.50 14.37 -11.31
CA PRO A 815 -12.10 14.52 -11.69
C PRO A 815 -12.00 15.08 -13.11
N LEU A 816 -11.41 16.26 -13.25
CA LEU A 816 -11.07 16.87 -14.54
C LEU A 816 -9.56 16.89 -14.71
N GLN A 817 -9.12 16.65 -15.93
CA GLN A 817 -7.72 16.80 -16.34
C GLN A 817 -7.61 17.95 -17.34
N PHE A 818 -6.60 18.81 -17.24
CA PHE A 818 -6.36 19.84 -18.25
C PHE A 818 -6.22 19.23 -19.66
N GLY A 819 -6.77 19.92 -20.67
CA GLY A 819 -6.62 19.54 -22.07
C GLY A 819 -5.18 19.71 -22.57
N GLU A 820 -4.88 19.17 -23.74
CA GLU A 820 -3.53 19.26 -24.30
C GLU A 820 -3.10 20.73 -24.51
N GLY A 821 -1.89 21.07 -24.08
CA GLY A 821 -1.33 22.43 -24.23
C GLY A 821 -1.88 23.49 -23.28
N THR A 822 -2.60 23.09 -22.23
CA THR A 822 -3.04 23.98 -21.15
C THR A 822 -2.68 23.38 -19.80
N ASP A 823 -2.39 24.22 -18.82
CA ASP A 823 -2.10 23.86 -17.44
C ASP A 823 -2.32 25.08 -16.53
N ARG A 824 -2.10 24.91 -15.23
CA ARG A 824 -2.27 25.98 -14.23
C ARG A 824 -1.32 27.17 -14.45
N GLU A 825 -0.11 26.94 -14.97
CA GLU A 825 0.92 27.96 -15.15
C GLU A 825 0.64 28.81 -16.40
N ILE A 826 0.26 28.15 -17.50
CA ILE A 826 -0.16 28.78 -18.76
C ILE A 826 -1.39 29.66 -18.53
N LEU A 827 -2.35 29.19 -17.71
CA LEU A 827 -3.53 29.97 -17.34
C LEU A 827 -3.23 31.10 -16.34
N SER A 828 -2.03 31.08 -15.74
CA SER A 828 -1.55 32.00 -14.72
C SER A 828 -2.51 32.11 -13.53
N LEU A 829 -2.94 30.95 -13.02
CA LEU A 829 -3.88 30.86 -11.91
C LEU A 829 -3.23 31.36 -10.62
N ASP A 830 -3.95 32.19 -9.87
CA ASP A 830 -3.52 32.65 -8.53
C ASP A 830 -4.47 32.23 -7.39
N GLY A 831 -5.56 31.55 -7.74
CA GLY A 831 -6.57 31.05 -6.81
C GLY A 831 -7.66 32.06 -6.47
N SER A 832 -7.62 33.28 -7.01
CA SER A 832 -8.69 34.29 -6.85
C SER A 832 -9.88 34.07 -7.79
N GLU A 833 -9.69 33.22 -8.81
CA GLU A 833 -10.68 32.95 -9.85
C GLU A 833 -11.91 32.19 -9.33
N SER A 834 -12.92 32.11 -10.18
CA SER A 834 -14.06 31.21 -10.01
C SER A 834 -14.30 30.40 -11.26
N PHE A 835 -14.76 29.16 -11.07
CA PHE A 835 -14.91 28.16 -12.12
C PHE A 835 -16.35 27.69 -12.23
N THR A 836 -16.87 27.70 -13.46
CA THR A 836 -18.20 27.20 -13.79
C THR A 836 -18.08 26.02 -14.76
N ILE A 837 -18.69 24.89 -14.41
CA ILE A 837 -18.69 23.64 -15.16
C ILE A 837 -20.15 23.25 -15.40
N LYS A 838 -20.57 23.24 -16.66
CA LYS A 838 -21.96 23.01 -17.08
C LYS A 838 -22.16 21.63 -17.70
N GLY A 839 -23.41 21.18 -17.75
CA GLY A 839 -23.80 19.91 -18.35
C GLY A 839 -23.35 18.69 -17.56
N VAL A 840 -23.08 18.85 -16.25
CA VAL A 840 -22.45 17.83 -15.40
C VAL A 840 -23.29 16.54 -15.34
N ALA A 841 -24.61 16.68 -15.29
CA ALA A 841 -25.55 15.56 -15.26
C ALA A 841 -25.58 14.69 -16.53
N THR A 842 -25.07 15.21 -17.65
CA THR A 842 -25.12 14.56 -18.96
C THR A 842 -23.73 14.17 -19.48
N LEU A 843 -22.71 14.30 -18.64
CA LEU A 843 -21.34 13.93 -18.99
C LEU A 843 -21.26 12.47 -19.39
N LYS A 844 -20.38 12.21 -20.36
CA LYS A 844 -19.97 10.86 -20.74
C LYS A 844 -18.55 10.58 -20.27
N PRO A 845 -18.17 9.30 -20.11
CA PRO A 845 -16.79 8.94 -19.81
C PRO A 845 -15.83 9.56 -20.84
N LEU A 846 -14.68 10.06 -20.35
CA LEU A 846 -13.62 10.67 -21.17
C LEU A 846 -14.05 11.86 -22.05
N GLN A 847 -15.22 12.45 -21.79
CA GLN A 847 -15.71 13.58 -22.57
C GLN A 847 -14.86 14.84 -22.34
N GLU A 848 -14.60 15.61 -23.39
CA GLU A 848 -14.09 16.98 -23.26
C GLU A 848 -15.12 17.87 -22.56
N VAL A 849 -14.64 18.68 -21.62
CA VAL A 849 -15.43 19.58 -20.78
C VAL A 849 -14.81 20.97 -20.84
N GLU A 850 -15.58 21.93 -21.35
CA GLU A 850 -15.22 23.34 -21.29
C GLU A 850 -15.47 23.88 -19.88
N VAL A 851 -14.47 24.53 -19.30
CA VAL A 851 -14.54 25.18 -17.99
C VAL A 851 -14.53 26.70 -18.19
N GLU A 852 -15.56 27.37 -17.68
CA GLU A 852 -15.66 28.83 -17.66
C GLU A 852 -14.90 29.37 -16.44
N MET A 853 -13.94 30.26 -16.67
CA MET A 853 -13.13 30.90 -15.63
C MET A 853 -13.41 32.40 -15.58
N THR A 854 -13.71 32.91 -14.39
CA THR A 854 -13.87 34.35 -14.13
C THR A 854 -12.80 34.81 -13.13
N ARG A 855 -11.97 35.78 -13.53
CA ARG A 855 -10.93 36.38 -12.69
C ARG A 855 -11.49 37.42 -11.73
N ALA A 856 -10.70 37.81 -10.73
CA ALA A 856 -11.09 38.80 -9.71
C ALA A 856 -11.48 40.18 -10.29
N ASP A 857 -10.93 40.56 -11.46
CA ASP A 857 -11.26 41.79 -12.18
C ASP A 857 -12.54 41.69 -13.04
N GLY A 858 -13.19 40.51 -13.05
CA GLY A 858 -14.37 40.20 -13.84
C GLY A 858 -14.07 39.70 -15.26
N THR A 859 -12.79 39.59 -15.66
CA THR A 859 -12.40 39.05 -16.96
C THR A 859 -12.80 37.58 -17.06
N GLN A 860 -13.52 37.22 -18.12
CA GLN A 860 -13.97 35.86 -18.39
C GLN A 860 -13.19 35.22 -19.53
N SER A 861 -12.87 33.94 -19.38
CA SER A 861 -12.21 33.11 -20.39
C SER A 861 -12.65 31.65 -20.22
N THR A 862 -12.45 30.81 -21.24
CA THR A 862 -12.70 29.38 -21.15
C THR A 862 -11.43 28.59 -21.43
N PHE A 863 -11.35 27.37 -20.90
CA PHE A 863 -10.30 26.40 -21.24
C PHE A 863 -10.90 24.98 -21.30
N GLN A 864 -10.22 24.09 -21.99
CA GLN A 864 -10.67 22.70 -22.18
C GLN A 864 -10.06 21.78 -21.11
N THR A 865 -10.87 20.83 -20.68
CA THR A 865 -10.48 19.73 -19.79
C THR A 865 -11.04 18.42 -20.31
N ILE A 866 -10.58 17.30 -19.77
CA ILE A 866 -11.09 15.95 -20.03
C ILE A 866 -11.71 15.42 -18.74
N CYS A 867 -12.95 14.92 -18.83
CA CYS A 867 -13.60 14.19 -17.75
C CYS A 867 -12.88 12.86 -17.50
N ARG A 868 -12.27 12.70 -16.33
CA ARG A 868 -11.54 11.49 -15.92
C ARG A 868 -12.41 10.50 -15.14
N ILE A 869 -13.70 10.48 -15.47
CA ILE A 869 -14.55 9.32 -15.27
C ILE A 869 -14.27 8.42 -16.48
N ASP A 870 -13.58 7.30 -16.23
CA ASP A 870 -12.95 6.53 -17.31
C ASP A 870 -13.92 5.47 -17.89
N THR A 871 -14.96 5.10 -17.13
CA THR A 871 -15.86 3.99 -17.48
C THR A 871 -17.34 4.32 -17.29
N ALA A 872 -18.22 3.53 -17.92
CA ALA A 872 -19.67 3.75 -17.81
C ALA A 872 -20.19 3.47 -16.39
N ASN A 873 -19.67 2.45 -15.71
CA ASN A 873 -20.04 2.14 -14.32
C ASN A 873 -19.58 3.22 -13.34
N GLU A 874 -18.39 3.78 -13.55
CA GLU A 874 -17.93 4.93 -12.78
C GLU A 874 -18.85 6.15 -12.93
N MET A 875 -19.40 6.36 -14.13
CA MET A 875 -20.40 7.40 -14.35
C MET A 875 -21.69 7.13 -13.56
N GLU A 876 -22.16 5.88 -13.52
CA GLU A 876 -23.32 5.50 -12.69
C GLU A 876 -23.06 5.76 -11.20
N TYR A 877 -21.84 5.49 -10.71
CA TYR A 877 -21.45 5.79 -9.32
C TYR A 877 -21.52 7.29 -9.05
N PHE A 878 -20.92 8.09 -9.95
CA PHE A 878 -20.93 9.55 -9.85
C PHE A 878 -22.36 10.12 -9.84
N LEU A 879 -23.22 9.64 -10.74
CA LEU A 879 -24.64 10.05 -10.82
C LEU A 879 -25.46 9.64 -9.59
N ASN A 880 -24.99 8.65 -8.82
CA ASN A 880 -25.60 8.23 -7.57
C ASN A 880 -25.07 9.00 -6.35
N GLY A 881 -24.15 9.95 -6.54
CA GLY A 881 -23.46 10.68 -5.47
C GLY A 881 -22.31 9.90 -4.83
N GLY A 882 -21.94 8.76 -5.41
CA GLY A 882 -20.89 7.87 -4.93
C GLY A 882 -21.25 6.39 -5.08
N ILE A 883 -20.22 5.54 -5.02
CA ILE A 883 -20.36 4.09 -5.22
C ILE A 883 -21.07 3.40 -4.04
N LEU A 884 -20.84 3.83 -2.80
CA LEU A 884 -21.54 3.25 -1.64
C LEU A 884 -23.05 3.55 -1.70
N GLN A 885 -23.42 4.76 -2.13
CA GLN A 885 -24.82 5.15 -2.34
C GLN A 885 -25.45 4.31 -3.47
N TYR A 886 -24.74 4.10 -4.58
CA TYR A 886 -25.18 3.21 -5.66
C TYR A 886 -25.44 1.78 -5.15
N VAL A 887 -24.47 1.19 -4.45
CA VAL A 887 -24.57 -0.17 -3.90
C VAL A 887 -25.74 -0.28 -2.93
N LEU A 888 -25.87 0.68 -2.02
CA LEU A 888 -26.94 0.69 -1.02
C LEU A 888 -28.33 0.75 -1.67
N ARG A 889 -28.54 1.59 -2.69
CA ARG A 889 -29.82 1.65 -3.43
C ARG A 889 -30.11 0.34 -4.16
N ASN A 890 -29.09 -0.32 -4.70
CA ASN A 890 -29.29 -1.57 -5.42
C ASN A 890 -29.64 -2.73 -4.48
N LEU A 891 -28.96 -2.84 -3.34
CA LEU A 891 -29.30 -3.83 -2.31
C LEU A 891 -30.68 -3.57 -1.69
N ALA A 892 -31.06 -2.30 -1.50
CA ALA A 892 -32.39 -1.95 -0.98
C ALA A 892 -33.55 -2.29 -1.94
N LYS A 893 -33.28 -2.51 -3.23
CA LYS A 893 -34.32 -2.88 -4.23
C LYS A 893 -34.68 -4.36 -4.19
N GLY A 894 -33.84 -5.23 -3.61
CA GLY A 894 -34.05 -6.68 -3.58
C GLY A 894 -32.76 -7.44 -3.48
#